data_AF-A0A4Q3Y3J6-F1
#
_entry.id   AF-A0A4Q3Y3J6-F1
#
_cell.length_a   1.000
_cell.length_b   1.000
_cell.length_c   1.000
_cell.angle_alpha   90.00
_cell.angle_beta   90.00
_cell.angle_gamma   90.00
#
_symmetry.space_group_name_H-M   'P 1'
#
loop_
_entity.id
_entity.type
_entity.pdbx_description
1 polymer ?
#
loop_
_entity_poly.entity_id
_entity_poly.type
_entity_poly.pdbx_seq_one_letter_code
_entity_poly.pdbx_strand_id
1 'polypeptide(L)'
;MDPQLWEEIERGDAEEEIEAIVRLRLDHPAPENLRIVARFGDVATCRLRRRDILEVRSHPAVRSLKASRRLSNDDMRSPLSSGRSNDRRRPNLRETGNGVIVGIIDYGCDFAHAAFRNADGSTRLRWLWHQGGATTDQSPAPYHKGRLISREEINQALQADDPYEALGYHPTSPGSRTGSHGTHVLDIAAGNGRGLAPSGMAPNADIIFVHAATGRTDGLSNFGNSVGVMEAVAFIRDKAQDQPCVINISMGRHGGPHDGTTLIERGFDAVLAQQTGFSIVQSAGNYYAAEIHCNGRFRASGDSARMTMRTFPDNHRTKELEIWYSSRDRHSVRIVSPDGRTRVTLPYNSRRTIRIEGEVVGRAYHRVGDPGNGDTHVDIFLYEEAPSGEWTITLTAEEVQDGRWHGWIERDGGAGRQTRFSGGPVSPATTGGTIAHGRGAIQVAAHDGARGPRRRYTSFSSAGPTRDGRRTPFVAAPGLDVLAARSARRDRPNSGREAVRKSGTSMASPHVAGLVALMLEAAPHASQRQLRGILARTSRRIVGARTSAGVRSAHGAVNEVAAVRAARRLGQRSTPRIGSPDTLIDATESATETITTSDWALIRNWIAVGAVPTDGSGALPTNRSMPNSTLLPSAPAQAARLLAQALMNYHHVQAGTTGPVGIMPANPAAANARLDPTARLILPALPPTHTEWQEVGTFIEGQLDAQRGGTATGLIGTDDRVNRINIAHHIACLRLQVFPGSTASPASRYCTYPQSSPPDMAIVILAQALARLGPIVDWARIPFDDRIHYVMSRLIHRHGLSRNAAAGLVGNMIEESGVLPERLEGSSRATPRYAPSRQRRRAGQRRSTPGPSRRHSATSARTRPLGGPHFGGVGLVQWTNTRRDFLFGLQPGGVAIGDFILYFMDGQIDGVIAELGRPGYRQANRVLRRAGVTRDAVADEIVYSYEKPGRVLEPDPARPGRKRRRARTDPQVQGVFRRRRAAATDADAAYGRVEARRTAATPTHSEQTVFAPIKEETS
;
A
#
# COMPACT_ATOMS: atom_id res chain seq x y z
N MET A 1 18.33 -7.90 -24.06
CA MET A 1 17.67 -6.71 -24.66
C MET A 1 16.16 -6.80 -24.44
N ASP A 2 15.36 -5.81 -24.83
CA ASP A 2 13.89 -5.97 -24.89
C ASP A 2 13.49 -6.72 -26.17
N PRO A 3 12.49 -7.63 -26.14
CA PRO A 3 11.99 -8.28 -27.35
C PRO A 3 11.55 -7.27 -28.41
N GLN A 4 10.81 -6.23 -28.01
CA GLN A 4 10.38 -5.17 -28.95
C GLN A 4 11.56 -4.38 -29.54
N LEU A 5 12.67 -4.22 -28.81
CA LEU A 5 13.88 -3.58 -29.36
C LEU A 5 14.61 -4.48 -30.37
N TRP A 6 14.53 -5.81 -30.24
CA TRP A 6 14.96 -6.69 -31.33
C TRP A 6 14.03 -6.57 -32.54
N GLU A 7 12.71 -6.54 -32.33
CA GLU A 7 11.74 -6.38 -33.42
C GLU A 7 11.90 -5.05 -34.18
N GLU A 8 12.34 -3.98 -33.52
CA GLU A 8 12.75 -2.72 -34.18
C GLU A 8 14.00 -2.94 -35.05
N ILE A 9 15.12 -3.41 -34.44
CA ILE A 9 16.40 -3.64 -35.13
C ILE A 9 16.23 -4.57 -36.35
N GLU A 10 15.36 -5.57 -36.25
CA GLU A 10 15.17 -6.62 -37.24
C GLU A 10 14.06 -6.30 -38.28
N ARG A 11 13.66 -5.02 -38.42
CA ARG A 11 12.60 -4.57 -39.37
C ARG A 11 12.75 -3.20 -40.05
N GLY A 12 13.41 -2.22 -39.45
CA GLY A 12 13.39 -0.84 -39.95
C GLY A 12 14.74 -0.27 -40.38
N ASP A 13 14.70 0.90 -41.03
CA ASP A 13 15.90 1.66 -41.45
C ASP A 13 16.82 1.97 -40.25
N ALA A 14 18.13 1.82 -40.44
CA ALA A 14 19.15 2.09 -39.43
C ALA A 14 19.18 3.57 -39.01
N GLU A 15 18.82 4.49 -39.90
CA GLU A 15 18.90 5.94 -39.69
C GLU A 15 17.61 6.58 -39.14
N GLU A 16 16.49 5.85 -39.09
CA GLU A 16 15.22 6.37 -38.56
C GLU A 16 15.35 6.72 -37.07
N GLU A 17 14.88 7.91 -36.67
CA GLU A 17 14.76 8.30 -35.26
C GLU A 17 13.53 7.62 -34.63
N ILE A 18 13.76 6.72 -33.66
CA ILE A 18 12.67 5.97 -33.01
C ILE A 18 12.25 6.57 -31.66
N GLU A 19 10.98 6.38 -31.30
CA GLU A 19 10.44 6.71 -29.98
C GLU A 19 10.77 5.62 -28.95
N ALA A 20 11.39 5.99 -27.83
CA ALA A 20 11.72 5.05 -26.74
C ALA A 20 11.49 5.63 -25.34
N ILE A 21 11.38 4.74 -24.35
CA ILE A 21 11.38 5.08 -22.92
C ILE A 21 12.66 4.52 -22.30
N VAL A 22 13.46 5.39 -21.69
CA VAL A 22 14.70 5.05 -21.00
C VAL A 22 14.51 5.13 -19.49
N ARG A 23 15.21 4.26 -18.76
CA ARG A 23 15.46 4.40 -17.33
C ARG A 23 16.94 4.65 -17.13
N LEU A 24 17.29 5.83 -16.64
CA LEU A 24 18.66 6.26 -16.43
C LEU A 24 19.14 5.97 -15.00
N ARG A 25 20.44 6.04 -14.79
CA ARG A 25 21.00 6.38 -13.48
C ARG A 25 21.04 7.91 -13.34
N LEU A 26 20.78 8.43 -12.14
CA LEU A 26 20.81 9.87 -11.88
C LEU A 26 22.21 10.41 -11.55
N ASP A 27 23.18 9.52 -11.37
CA ASP A 27 24.59 9.79 -11.04
C ASP A 27 25.51 9.72 -12.29
N HIS A 28 24.95 9.63 -13.50
CA HIS A 28 25.69 9.56 -14.77
C HIS A 28 25.06 10.50 -15.81
N PRO A 29 25.85 11.08 -16.74
CA PRO A 29 25.32 11.78 -17.91
C PRO A 29 24.53 10.80 -18.82
N ALA A 30 23.59 11.33 -19.60
CA ALA A 30 22.93 10.56 -20.65
C ALA A 30 23.90 10.30 -21.83
N PRO A 31 23.72 9.22 -22.62
CA PRO A 31 24.45 9.02 -23.87
C PRO A 31 24.22 10.21 -24.83
N GLU A 32 25.25 10.60 -25.58
CA GLU A 32 25.18 11.74 -26.51
C GLU A 32 24.21 11.48 -27.69
N ASN A 33 24.13 10.22 -28.14
CA ASN A 33 23.17 9.71 -29.11
C ASN A 33 21.75 9.45 -28.54
N LEU A 34 21.46 9.90 -27.31
CA LEU A 34 20.13 9.75 -26.68
C LEU A 34 19.49 11.10 -26.34
N ARG A 35 18.72 11.65 -27.28
CA ARG A 35 17.95 12.90 -27.11
C ARG A 35 16.80 12.68 -26.12
N ILE A 36 16.92 13.25 -24.92
CA ILE A 36 15.87 13.20 -23.89
C ILE A 36 14.77 14.21 -24.19
N VAL A 37 13.50 13.79 -24.11
CA VAL A 37 12.33 14.63 -24.42
C VAL A 37 11.58 15.04 -23.15
N ALA A 38 11.13 14.10 -22.33
CA ALA A 38 10.41 14.40 -21.08
C ALA A 38 10.84 13.52 -19.91
N ARG A 39 11.11 14.12 -18.73
CA ARG A 39 11.62 13.43 -17.53
C ARG A 39 10.56 13.19 -16.45
N PHE A 40 10.71 12.03 -15.79
CA PHE A 40 9.84 11.45 -14.77
C PHE A 40 10.69 10.77 -13.69
N GLY A 41 11.52 11.56 -12.99
CA GLY A 41 12.51 11.03 -12.05
C GLY A 41 13.61 10.22 -12.76
N ASP A 42 13.78 8.94 -12.40
CA ASP A 42 14.76 8.04 -13.02
C ASP A 42 14.31 7.45 -14.38
N VAL A 43 13.13 7.84 -14.87
CA VAL A 43 12.59 7.48 -16.19
C VAL A 43 12.50 8.73 -17.08
N ALA A 44 12.68 8.57 -18.39
CA ALA A 44 12.40 9.61 -19.38
C ALA A 44 11.86 9.02 -20.69
N THR A 45 11.11 9.82 -21.45
CA THR A 45 10.94 9.59 -22.89
C THR A 45 12.13 10.17 -23.65
N CYS A 46 12.47 9.55 -24.77
CA CYS A 46 13.69 9.85 -25.50
C CYS A 46 13.55 9.50 -26.99
N ARG A 47 14.57 9.88 -27.76
CA ARG A 47 14.75 9.61 -29.17
C ARG A 47 16.21 9.23 -29.44
N LEU A 48 16.42 8.36 -30.43
CA LEU A 48 17.71 7.83 -30.88
C LEU A 48 17.55 7.25 -32.28
N ARG A 49 18.63 7.10 -33.08
CA ARG A 49 18.51 6.37 -34.35
C ARG A 49 18.41 4.87 -34.07
N ARG A 50 17.75 4.11 -34.94
CA ARG A 50 17.59 2.65 -34.77
C ARG A 50 18.93 1.92 -34.65
N ARG A 51 19.96 2.34 -35.37
CA ARG A 51 21.33 1.79 -35.26
C ARG A 51 21.93 1.95 -33.85
N ASP A 52 21.59 3.02 -33.15
CA ASP A 52 22.20 3.39 -31.86
C ASP A 52 21.64 2.55 -30.69
N ILE A 53 20.56 1.77 -30.90
CA ILE A 53 19.86 0.99 -29.85
C ILE A 53 20.80 0.07 -29.06
N LEU A 54 21.75 -0.60 -29.73
CA LEU A 54 22.69 -1.52 -29.09
C LEU A 54 23.67 -0.80 -28.17
N GLU A 55 24.18 0.35 -28.61
CA GLU A 55 25.14 1.18 -27.89
C GLU A 55 24.48 1.88 -26.70
N VAL A 56 23.39 2.62 -26.95
CA VAL A 56 22.58 3.29 -25.93
C VAL A 56 22.14 2.31 -24.85
N ARG A 57 21.67 1.10 -25.21
CA ARG A 57 21.28 0.10 -24.19
C ARG A 57 22.48 -0.44 -23.43
N SER A 58 23.69 -0.42 -23.97
CA SER A 58 24.90 -0.93 -23.30
C SER A 58 25.60 0.13 -22.44
N HIS A 59 25.32 1.42 -22.67
CA HIS A 59 25.93 2.54 -21.95
C HIS A 59 25.70 2.48 -20.42
N PRO A 60 26.71 2.73 -19.57
CA PRO A 60 26.60 2.60 -18.10
C PRO A 60 25.48 3.40 -17.44
N ALA A 61 25.09 4.53 -18.03
CA ALA A 61 23.98 5.34 -17.55
C ALA A 61 22.59 4.71 -17.77
N VAL A 62 22.44 3.71 -18.64
CA VAL A 62 21.13 3.15 -19.04
C VAL A 62 20.82 1.87 -18.27
N ARG A 63 19.96 1.98 -17.26
CA ARG A 63 19.43 0.83 -16.49
C ARG A 63 18.43 0.01 -17.31
N SER A 64 17.62 0.67 -18.14
CA SER A 64 16.65 0.02 -19.02
C SER A 64 16.35 0.88 -20.24
N LEU A 65 16.07 0.25 -21.36
CA LEU A 65 15.52 0.88 -22.56
C LEU A 65 14.34 0.01 -23.02
N LYS A 66 13.25 0.64 -23.43
CA LYS A 66 12.04 0.02 -23.95
C LYS A 66 11.61 0.77 -25.21
N ALA A 67 11.33 0.06 -26.30
CA ALA A 67 10.69 0.65 -27.47
C ALA A 67 9.31 1.22 -27.10
N SER A 68 8.83 2.19 -27.88
CA SER A 68 7.44 2.64 -27.77
C SER A 68 6.48 1.50 -28.14
N ARG A 69 5.43 1.27 -27.34
CA ARG A 69 4.42 0.23 -27.58
C ARG A 69 3.03 0.87 -27.76
N ARG A 70 2.26 0.38 -28.73
CA ARG A 70 0.91 0.91 -29.05
C ARG A 70 -0.09 0.62 -27.92
N LEU A 71 -1.12 1.47 -27.81
CA LEU A 71 -2.19 1.36 -26.79
C LEU A 71 -3.56 1.19 -27.45
N SER A 72 -4.56 0.74 -26.68
CA SER A 72 -5.92 0.41 -27.17
C SER A 72 -7.04 0.86 -26.24
N ASN A 73 -8.26 0.96 -26.79
CA ASN A 73 -9.46 1.35 -26.05
C ASN A 73 -9.99 0.24 -25.16
N ASP A 74 -10.22 0.46 -23.87
CA ASP A 74 -10.94 -0.53 -23.06
C ASP A 74 -12.38 -0.80 -23.58
N ASP A 75 -13.08 0.18 -24.17
CA ASP A 75 -14.53 0.19 -24.46
C ASP A 75 -15.18 -1.10 -24.99
N MET A 76 -16.36 -1.39 -24.43
CA MET A 76 -17.33 -2.34 -24.98
C MET A 76 -18.48 -1.59 -25.67
N ARG A 77 -18.72 -1.89 -26.95
CA ARG A 77 -19.85 -1.32 -27.70
C ARG A 77 -21.17 -1.98 -27.32
N SER A 78 -21.90 -1.41 -26.35
CA SER A 78 -23.33 -1.68 -26.21
C SER A 78 -24.09 -1.28 -27.49
N PRO A 79 -25.15 -2.02 -27.90
CA PRO A 79 -26.19 -1.50 -28.77
C PRO A 79 -26.85 -0.25 -28.15
N LEU A 80 -27.58 0.53 -28.96
CA LEU A 80 -28.34 1.69 -28.49
C LEU A 80 -29.56 1.25 -27.64
N SER A 81 -29.34 1.03 -26.34
CA SER A 81 -30.41 0.83 -25.36
C SER A 81 -31.24 2.11 -25.20
N SER A 82 -32.54 1.99 -25.47
CA SER A 82 -33.55 3.00 -25.15
C SER A 82 -33.93 2.96 -23.66
N GLY A 83 -34.31 4.11 -23.11
CA GLY A 83 -35.11 4.18 -21.88
C GLY A 83 -34.40 3.93 -20.54
N ARG A 84 -33.64 4.90 -20.04
CA ARG A 84 -33.53 5.17 -18.59
C ARG A 84 -33.63 6.67 -18.34
N SER A 85 -34.55 7.07 -17.46
CA SER A 85 -35.02 8.45 -17.28
C SER A 85 -34.34 9.22 -16.14
N ASN A 86 -33.50 8.57 -15.34
CA ASN A 86 -32.95 9.12 -14.09
C ASN A 86 -31.40 9.15 -14.08
N ASP A 87 -30.76 9.46 -15.21
CA ASP A 87 -29.29 9.52 -15.35
C ASP A 87 -28.69 10.78 -14.67
N ARG A 88 -28.72 10.83 -13.34
CA ARG A 88 -28.01 11.86 -12.56
C ARG A 88 -26.58 11.39 -12.27
N ARG A 89 -25.61 11.97 -12.98
CA ARG A 89 -24.16 11.71 -12.84
C ARG A 89 -23.58 12.43 -11.62
N ARG A 90 -23.66 13.77 -11.60
CA ARG A 90 -23.22 14.63 -10.50
C ARG A 90 -24.28 14.77 -9.41
N PRO A 91 -23.97 14.54 -8.11
CA PRO A 91 -24.88 14.82 -7.00
C PRO A 91 -24.80 16.30 -6.57
N ASN A 92 -25.78 16.76 -5.78
CA ASN A 92 -25.85 18.14 -5.28
C ASN A 92 -24.63 18.47 -4.39
N LEU A 93 -23.66 19.17 -4.97
CA LEU A 93 -22.41 19.62 -4.35
C LEU A 93 -22.17 21.11 -4.68
N ARG A 94 -21.40 21.79 -3.83
CA ARG A 94 -20.97 23.17 -4.07
C ARG A 94 -19.85 23.20 -5.11
N GLU A 95 -18.93 22.26 -5.00
CA GLU A 95 -17.73 22.15 -5.82
C GLU A 95 -18.12 21.78 -7.25
N THR A 96 -17.60 22.52 -8.20
CA THR A 96 -17.89 22.40 -9.65
C THR A 96 -16.65 22.08 -10.48
N GLY A 97 -15.48 21.94 -9.86
CA GLY A 97 -14.17 21.88 -10.52
C GLY A 97 -13.58 23.27 -10.78
N ASN A 98 -14.17 24.33 -10.20
CA ASN A 98 -13.76 25.70 -10.47
C ASN A 98 -12.31 25.94 -10.03
N GLY A 99 -11.49 26.51 -10.90
CA GLY A 99 -10.05 26.70 -10.65
C GLY A 99 -9.22 25.42 -10.75
N VAL A 100 -9.79 24.29 -11.21
CA VAL A 100 -9.09 23.01 -11.40
C VAL A 100 -9.04 22.65 -12.89
N ILE A 101 -7.92 22.09 -13.34
CA ILE A 101 -7.77 21.57 -14.71
C ILE A 101 -8.15 20.08 -14.74
N VAL A 102 -9.03 19.74 -15.68
CA VAL A 102 -9.27 18.35 -16.10
C VAL A 102 -8.50 18.09 -17.39
N GLY A 103 -7.44 17.29 -17.27
CA GLY A 103 -6.67 16.75 -18.38
C GLY A 103 -7.31 15.47 -18.91
N ILE A 104 -7.57 15.38 -20.21
CA ILE A 104 -7.99 14.13 -20.87
C ILE A 104 -6.93 13.70 -21.88
N ILE A 105 -6.43 12.46 -21.77
CA ILE A 105 -5.59 11.83 -22.79
C ILE A 105 -6.42 10.71 -23.43
N ASP A 106 -6.85 10.89 -24.68
CA ASP A 106 -7.80 10.01 -25.38
C ASP A 106 -7.75 10.25 -26.92
N TYR A 107 -8.79 9.89 -27.68
CA TYR A 107 -8.95 10.26 -29.09
C TYR A 107 -10.28 10.97 -29.38
N GLY A 108 -10.24 11.96 -30.27
CA GLY A 108 -11.41 12.66 -30.79
C GLY A 108 -12.12 13.56 -29.77
N CYS A 109 -11.58 14.76 -29.54
CA CYS A 109 -12.29 15.83 -28.85
C CYS A 109 -13.16 16.63 -29.81
N ASP A 110 -14.47 16.63 -29.62
CA ASP A 110 -15.39 17.58 -30.22
C ASP A 110 -15.33 18.85 -29.38
N PHE A 111 -14.63 19.87 -29.86
CA PHE A 111 -14.45 21.14 -29.15
C PHE A 111 -15.64 22.09 -29.33
N ALA A 112 -16.53 21.84 -30.31
CA ALA A 112 -17.64 22.72 -30.67
C ALA A 112 -18.95 22.34 -29.97
N HIS A 113 -19.06 21.09 -29.51
CA HIS A 113 -20.17 20.58 -28.72
C HIS A 113 -20.48 21.48 -27.52
N ALA A 114 -21.75 21.87 -27.35
CA ALA A 114 -22.21 22.82 -26.32
C ALA A 114 -21.80 22.43 -24.88
N ALA A 115 -21.62 21.12 -24.62
CA ALA A 115 -21.12 20.58 -23.36
C ALA A 115 -19.76 21.16 -22.90
N PHE A 116 -18.94 21.73 -23.80
CA PHE A 116 -17.59 22.24 -23.50
C PHE A 116 -17.44 23.75 -23.69
N ARG A 117 -18.55 24.47 -23.93
CA ARG A 117 -18.56 25.92 -24.16
C ARG A 117 -19.08 26.71 -22.94
N ASN A 118 -18.45 27.85 -22.65
CA ASN A 118 -18.89 28.86 -21.68
C ASN A 118 -20.22 29.47 -22.10
N ALA A 119 -20.93 30.13 -21.17
CA ALA A 119 -22.27 30.66 -21.39
C ALA A 119 -22.37 31.55 -22.64
N ASP A 120 -21.39 32.46 -22.80
CA ASP A 120 -21.12 33.36 -23.92
C ASP A 120 -20.85 32.68 -25.29
N GLY A 121 -20.63 31.36 -25.31
CA GLY A 121 -20.29 30.60 -26.51
C GLY A 121 -18.78 30.38 -26.73
N SER A 122 -17.90 30.93 -25.90
CA SER A 122 -16.45 30.66 -25.95
C SER A 122 -16.11 29.24 -25.47
N THR A 123 -14.90 28.74 -25.72
CA THR A 123 -14.49 27.39 -25.30
C THR A 123 -13.95 27.33 -23.86
N ARG A 124 -14.21 26.22 -23.16
CA ARG A 124 -13.54 25.88 -21.89
C ARG A 124 -12.22 25.15 -22.07
N LEU A 125 -11.89 24.73 -23.29
CA LEU A 125 -10.55 24.23 -23.59
C LEU A 125 -9.54 25.37 -23.43
N ARG A 126 -8.41 25.10 -22.77
CA ARG A 126 -7.20 25.93 -22.84
C ARG A 126 -6.31 25.51 -24.00
N TRP A 127 -6.20 24.19 -24.21
CA TRP A 127 -5.33 23.58 -25.20
C TRP A 127 -5.93 22.26 -25.71
N LEU A 128 -5.79 22.04 -27.02
CA LEU A 128 -6.02 20.75 -27.68
C LEU A 128 -4.72 20.36 -28.42
N TRP A 129 -3.98 19.38 -27.93
CA TRP A 129 -2.81 18.85 -28.64
C TRP A 129 -3.20 17.60 -29.45
N HIS A 130 -3.07 17.66 -30.76
CA HIS A 130 -3.29 16.54 -31.67
C HIS A 130 -1.95 15.90 -32.04
N GLN A 131 -1.58 14.81 -31.34
CA GLN A 131 -0.29 14.14 -31.52
C GLN A 131 -0.11 13.51 -32.91
N GLY A 132 -1.21 13.09 -33.55
CA GLY A 132 -1.25 12.66 -34.96
C GLY A 132 -1.51 13.76 -35.98
N GLY A 133 -1.42 15.04 -35.58
CA GLY A 133 -1.48 16.16 -36.51
C GLY A 133 -0.20 16.29 -37.35
N ALA A 134 -0.20 17.22 -38.31
CA ALA A 134 1.02 17.60 -39.00
C ALA A 134 2.07 18.12 -37.99
N THR A 135 3.33 17.70 -38.18
CA THR A 135 4.47 18.22 -37.43
C THR A 135 5.06 19.42 -38.17
N THR A 136 5.26 20.53 -37.47
CA THR A 136 5.80 21.79 -38.01
C THR A 136 6.64 22.49 -36.94
N ASP A 137 7.24 23.64 -37.24
CA ASP A 137 7.95 24.46 -36.24
C ASP A 137 7.03 24.99 -35.11
N GLN A 138 5.71 24.91 -35.30
CA GLN A 138 4.69 25.23 -34.28
C GLN A 138 4.30 24.00 -33.43
N SER A 139 4.84 22.82 -33.70
CA SER A 139 4.66 21.64 -32.84
C SER A 139 5.25 21.90 -31.44
N PRO A 140 4.57 21.47 -30.36
CA PRO A 140 4.98 21.86 -29.01
C PRO A 140 6.35 21.29 -28.63
N ALA A 141 7.30 22.16 -28.32
CA ALA A 141 8.56 21.78 -27.68
C ALA A 141 8.30 21.24 -26.25
N PRO A 142 9.13 20.32 -25.72
CA PRO A 142 10.27 19.65 -26.38
C PRO A 142 9.86 18.43 -27.23
N TYR A 143 8.56 18.22 -27.47
CA TYR A 143 8.03 17.02 -28.13
C TYR A 143 8.22 17.03 -29.64
N HIS A 144 8.19 18.23 -30.26
CA HIS A 144 8.38 18.46 -31.70
C HIS A 144 7.55 17.52 -32.59
N LYS A 145 6.30 17.23 -32.19
CA LYS A 145 5.37 16.39 -32.96
C LYS A 145 3.91 16.82 -32.83
N GLY A 146 3.17 16.71 -33.93
CA GLY A 146 1.74 17.00 -34.00
C GLY A 146 1.39 18.49 -33.80
N ARG A 147 0.11 18.83 -33.96
CA ARG A 147 -0.36 20.22 -33.88
C ARG A 147 -0.90 20.53 -32.50
N LEU A 148 -0.39 21.59 -31.88
CA LEU A 148 -1.04 22.25 -30.75
C LEU A 148 -2.10 23.23 -31.28
N ILE A 149 -3.26 23.27 -30.65
CA ILE A 149 -4.34 24.23 -30.91
C ILE A 149 -4.68 24.94 -29.61
N SER A 150 -4.70 26.27 -29.65
CA SER A 150 -4.97 27.19 -28.56
C SER A 150 -6.46 27.42 -28.29
N ARG A 151 -6.78 28.01 -27.13
CA ARG A 151 -8.14 28.52 -26.82
C ARG A 151 -8.58 29.58 -27.83
N GLU A 152 -7.63 30.38 -28.30
CA GLU A 152 -7.82 31.52 -29.18
C GLU A 152 -8.16 31.07 -30.60
N GLU A 153 -7.40 30.12 -31.17
CA GLU A 153 -7.74 29.44 -32.44
C GLU A 153 -9.12 28.79 -32.36
N ILE A 154 -9.42 28.07 -31.26
CA ILE A 154 -10.74 27.43 -31.09
C ILE A 154 -11.86 28.48 -31.05
N ASN A 155 -11.69 29.59 -30.32
CA ASN A 155 -12.70 30.65 -30.23
C ASN A 155 -12.93 31.35 -31.58
N GLN A 156 -11.88 31.53 -32.39
CA GLN A 156 -11.97 32.04 -33.76
C GLN A 156 -12.72 31.06 -34.67
N ALA A 157 -12.33 29.78 -34.66
CA ALA A 157 -12.99 28.75 -35.45
C ALA A 157 -14.47 28.56 -35.08
N LEU A 158 -14.85 28.76 -33.82
CA LEU A 158 -16.24 28.74 -33.36
C LEU A 158 -17.14 29.87 -33.92
N GLN A 159 -16.57 30.81 -34.69
CA GLN A 159 -17.32 31.82 -35.47
C GLN A 159 -17.49 31.44 -36.96
N ALA A 160 -16.85 30.36 -37.44
CA ALA A 160 -16.93 29.92 -38.84
C ALA A 160 -18.08 28.92 -39.06
N ASP A 161 -18.59 28.86 -40.30
CA ASP A 161 -19.70 27.98 -40.69
C ASP A 161 -19.42 26.49 -40.47
N ASP A 162 -18.19 26.03 -40.79
CA ASP A 162 -17.65 24.76 -40.32
C ASP A 162 -16.39 25.02 -39.44
N PRO A 163 -16.51 24.88 -38.10
CA PRO A 163 -15.39 25.11 -37.19
C PRO A 163 -14.31 24.01 -37.29
N TYR A 164 -14.65 22.81 -37.78
CA TYR A 164 -13.72 21.70 -37.94
C TYR A 164 -12.84 21.88 -39.18
N GLU A 165 -13.41 22.40 -40.27
CA GLU A 165 -12.67 22.81 -41.46
C GLU A 165 -11.75 23.99 -41.16
N ALA A 166 -12.25 25.02 -40.45
CA ALA A 166 -11.45 26.17 -40.03
C ALA A 166 -10.20 25.79 -39.19
N LEU A 167 -10.27 24.73 -38.38
CA LEU A 167 -9.11 24.19 -37.67
C LEU A 167 -8.35 23.09 -38.43
N GLY A 168 -8.83 22.60 -39.57
CA GLY A 168 -8.31 21.39 -40.22
C GLY A 168 -8.34 20.15 -39.31
N TYR A 169 -9.28 20.11 -38.35
CA TYR A 169 -9.34 19.10 -37.29
C TYR A 169 -10.78 18.67 -37.00
N HIS A 170 -11.05 17.37 -37.06
CA HIS A 170 -12.37 16.80 -36.81
C HIS A 170 -12.31 15.65 -35.77
N PRO A 171 -13.27 15.54 -34.82
CA PRO A 171 -13.25 14.52 -33.76
C PRO A 171 -13.39 13.06 -34.22
N THR A 172 -13.81 12.82 -35.46
CA THR A 172 -13.98 11.46 -36.03
C THR A 172 -13.49 11.31 -37.47
N SER A 173 -13.16 10.08 -37.83
CA SER A 173 -13.00 9.63 -39.21
C SER A 173 -14.33 9.68 -39.97
N PRO A 174 -14.30 9.69 -41.32
CA PRO A 174 -15.44 9.33 -42.15
C PRO A 174 -16.02 7.97 -41.74
N GLY A 175 -17.36 7.86 -41.71
CA GLY A 175 -18.07 6.61 -41.38
C GLY A 175 -18.21 6.29 -39.88
N SER A 176 -17.78 7.17 -38.98
CA SER A 176 -17.87 6.93 -37.53
C SER A 176 -19.31 6.97 -37.00
N ARG A 177 -19.95 5.78 -36.87
CA ARG A 177 -21.38 5.71 -36.55
C ARG A 177 -21.73 6.10 -35.10
N THR A 178 -20.81 5.90 -34.14
CA THR A 178 -21.05 5.95 -32.68
C THR A 178 -20.54 7.21 -31.96
N GLY A 179 -19.94 8.16 -32.68
CA GLY A 179 -19.18 9.26 -32.09
C GLY A 179 -17.85 8.79 -31.47
N SER A 180 -16.92 9.72 -31.30
CA SER A 180 -15.59 9.44 -30.71
C SER A 180 -15.66 8.97 -29.26
N HIS A 181 -14.51 8.58 -28.70
CA HIS A 181 -14.41 8.12 -27.32
C HIS A 181 -14.11 9.28 -26.37
N GLY A 182 -13.08 10.08 -26.67
CA GLY A 182 -12.64 11.19 -25.85
C GLY A 182 -13.69 12.27 -25.58
N THR A 183 -14.60 12.52 -26.52
CA THR A 183 -15.75 13.43 -26.30
C THR A 183 -16.70 12.92 -25.21
N HIS A 184 -16.95 11.60 -25.19
CA HIS A 184 -17.82 10.96 -24.20
C HIS A 184 -17.14 10.91 -22.83
N VAL A 185 -15.84 10.59 -22.81
CA VAL A 185 -14.97 10.61 -21.62
C VAL A 185 -14.88 12.02 -21.02
N LEU A 186 -14.67 13.04 -21.84
CA LEU A 186 -14.58 14.45 -21.43
C LEU A 186 -15.89 14.96 -20.83
N ASP A 187 -17.05 14.61 -21.40
CA ASP A 187 -18.35 15.00 -20.84
C ASP A 187 -18.58 14.38 -19.45
N ILE A 188 -18.25 13.09 -19.27
CA ILE A 188 -18.37 12.43 -17.95
C ILE A 188 -17.52 13.15 -16.89
N ALA A 189 -16.29 13.54 -17.23
CA ALA A 189 -15.41 14.25 -16.31
C ALA A 189 -15.86 15.69 -16.06
N ALA A 190 -16.04 16.48 -17.12
CA ALA A 190 -16.08 17.94 -17.05
C ALA A 190 -17.17 18.62 -17.91
N GLY A 191 -18.12 17.88 -18.50
CA GLY A 191 -19.21 18.45 -19.31
C GLY A 191 -20.11 19.40 -18.50
N ASN A 192 -20.51 20.53 -19.06
CA ASN A 192 -21.32 21.52 -18.34
C ASN A 192 -22.81 21.12 -18.23
N GLY A 193 -23.30 20.19 -19.06
CA GLY A 193 -24.71 19.78 -19.13
C GLY A 193 -25.61 20.64 -20.02
N ARG A 194 -25.06 21.45 -20.93
CA ARG A 194 -25.81 22.29 -21.89
C ARG A 194 -26.24 21.57 -23.18
N GLY A 195 -25.73 20.37 -23.44
CA GLY A 195 -26.25 19.50 -24.50
C GLY A 195 -27.22 18.45 -23.95
N LEU A 196 -27.73 17.55 -24.79
CA LEU A 196 -28.68 16.48 -24.42
C LEU A 196 -28.14 15.40 -23.45
N ALA A 197 -27.00 15.63 -22.79
CA ALA A 197 -26.35 14.72 -21.85
C ALA A 197 -26.35 15.29 -20.42
N PRO A 198 -26.37 14.43 -19.37
CA PRO A 198 -26.25 14.89 -17.99
C PRO A 198 -24.95 15.68 -17.77
N SER A 199 -24.96 16.63 -16.84
CA SER A 199 -23.76 17.35 -16.41
C SER A 199 -22.64 16.39 -15.94
N GLY A 200 -21.40 16.70 -16.32
CA GLY A 200 -20.17 16.09 -15.84
C GLY A 200 -19.98 16.24 -14.34
N MET A 201 -19.01 15.51 -13.79
CA MET A 201 -18.69 15.62 -12.36
C MET A 201 -18.09 16.99 -11.99
N ALA A 202 -17.31 17.61 -12.89
CA ALA A 202 -16.64 18.89 -12.72
C ALA A 202 -17.02 19.92 -13.83
N PRO A 203 -18.28 20.41 -13.87
CA PRO A 203 -18.81 21.22 -14.97
C PRO A 203 -18.14 22.59 -15.19
N ASN A 204 -17.38 23.11 -14.22
CA ASN A 204 -16.69 24.40 -14.27
C ASN A 204 -15.16 24.25 -14.32
N ALA A 205 -14.63 23.04 -14.54
CA ALA A 205 -13.21 22.85 -14.76
C ALA A 205 -12.75 23.46 -16.09
N ASP A 206 -11.52 23.98 -16.10
CA ASP A 206 -10.75 24.22 -17.32
C ASP A 206 -10.36 22.88 -17.95
N ILE A 207 -10.33 22.81 -19.27
CA ILE A 207 -10.06 21.57 -20.00
C ILE A 207 -8.71 21.67 -20.72
N ILE A 208 -7.88 20.63 -20.56
CA ILE A 208 -6.77 20.36 -21.48
C ILE A 208 -7.02 18.99 -22.11
N PHE A 209 -6.98 18.90 -23.43
CA PHE A 209 -7.18 17.65 -24.14
C PHE A 209 -5.94 17.29 -24.97
N VAL A 210 -5.50 16.03 -24.88
CA VAL A 210 -4.49 15.47 -25.77
C VAL A 210 -5.11 14.34 -26.58
N HIS A 211 -5.24 14.56 -27.88
CA HIS A 211 -5.68 13.59 -28.86
C HIS A 211 -4.45 12.74 -29.26
N ALA A 212 -4.31 11.59 -28.59
CA ALA A 212 -3.14 10.72 -28.67
C ALA A 212 -3.10 9.83 -29.93
N ALA A 213 -4.20 9.68 -30.67
CA ALA A 213 -4.22 8.92 -31.92
C ALA A 213 -3.21 9.46 -32.94
N THR A 214 -2.45 8.55 -33.55
CA THR A 214 -1.44 8.83 -34.59
C THR A 214 -1.90 8.33 -35.96
N GLY A 215 -3.18 8.48 -36.27
CA GLY A 215 -3.81 7.89 -37.47
C GLY A 215 -5.33 7.89 -37.40
N ARG A 216 -5.98 7.01 -38.18
CA ARG A 216 -7.44 6.91 -38.26
C ARG A 216 -8.11 6.75 -36.88
N THR A 217 -9.05 7.64 -36.56
CA THR A 217 -9.77 7.67 -35.28
C THR A 217 -10.88 6.60 -35.12
N ASP A 218 -10.96 5.64 -36.04
CA ASP A 218 -11.85 4.48 -35.99
C ASP A 218 -11.07 3.15 -35.97
N GLY A 219 -11.02 2.47 -34.81
CA GLY A 219 -10.29 1.19 -34.66
C GLY A 219 -9.67 0.98 -33.27
N LEU A 220 -8.70 0.07 -33.20
CA LEU A 220 -7.87 -0.22 -32.01
C LEU A 220 -6.48 0.44 -32.05
N SER A 221 -6.01 0.82 -33.24
CA SER A 221 -4.74 1.51 -33.54
C SER A 221 -4.72 2.99 -33.10
N ASN A 222 -5.42 3.33 -32.02
CA ASN A 222 -6.14 4.60 -31.90
C ASN A 222 -5.81 5.42 -30.64
N PHE A 223 -4.95 4.91 -29.77
CA PHE A 223 -4.64 5.52 -28.46
C PHE A 223 -3.18 5.97 -28.38
N GLY A 224 -2.55 6.16 -29.54
CA GLY A 224 -1.13 6.46 -29.64
C GLY A 224 -0.28 5.31 -29.10
N ASN A 225 0.76 5.68 -28.37
CA ASN A 225 1.77 4.77 -27.87
C ASN A 225 2.24 5.19 -26.46
N SER A 226 3.02 4.34 -25.80
CA SER A 226 3.51 4.56 -24.43
C SER A 226 4.35 5.82 -24.27
N VAL A 227 5.11 6.23 -25.30
CA VAL A 227 5.90 7.47 -25.30
C VAL A 227 4.98 8.70 -25.37
N GLY A 228 4.05 8.73 -26.33
CA GLY A 228 3.08 9.81 -26.52
C GLY A 228 2.18 10.03 -25.31
N VAL A 229 1.79 8.98 -24.57
CA VAL A 229 1.00 9.13 -23.34
C VAL A 229 1.83 9.68 -22.18
N MET A 230 3.12 9.29 -22.05
CA MET A 230 4.00 9.96 -21.08
C MET A 230 4.21 11.43 -21.44
N GLU A 231 4.50 11.72 -22.71
CA GLU A 231 4.66 13.09 -23.22
C GLU A 231 3.39 13.93 -23.06
N ALA A 232 2.20 13.32 -23.18
CA ALA A 232 0.91 13.96 -22.87
C ALA A 232 0.74 14.27 -21.36
N VAL A 233 1.20 13.39 -20.46
CA VAL A 233 1.19 13.66 -19.01
C VAL A 233 2.15 14.80 -18.65
N ALA A 234 3.34 14.85 -19.27
CA ALA A 234 4.26 15.98 -19.11
C ALA A 234 3.63 17.27 -19.65
N PHE A 235 3.13 17.28 -20.88
CA PHE A 235 2.47 18.45 -21.49
C PHE A 235 1.32 19.01 -20.62
N ILE A 236 0.43 18.16 -20.11
CA ILE A 236 -0.67 18.62 -19.25
C ILE A 236 -0.15 19.17 -17.93
N ARG A 237 0.82 18.51 -17.27
CA ARG A 237 1.47 19.00 -16.04
C ARG A 237 2.11 20.37 -16.26
N ASP A 238 2.88 20.51 -17.34
CA ASP A 238 3.68 21.70 -17.63
C ASP A 238 2.80 22.88 -18.08
N LYS A 239 1.64 22.61 -18.72
CA LYS A 239 0.58 23.59 -19.00
C LYS A 239 -0.35 23.88 -17.82
N ALA A 240 -0.33 23.06 -16.77
CA ALA A 240 -1.10 23.30 -15.54
C ALA A 240 -0.33 24.14 -14.51
N GLN A 241 1.01 24.00 -14.49
CA GLN A 241 1.88 24.70 -13.54
C GLN A 241 1.42 24.41 -12.09
N ASP A 242 1.21 25.44 -11.27
CA ASP A 242 0.73 25.30 -9.89
C ASP A 242 -0.80 25.15 -9.77
N GLN A 243 -1.55 25.25 -10.87
CA GLN A 243 -3.00 25.08 -10.84
C GLN A 243 -3.35 23.59 -10.59
N PRO A 244 -4.22 23.26 -9.61
CA PRO A 244 -4.57 21.88 -9.33
C PRO A 244 -5.10 21.16 -10.57
N CYS A 245 -4.63 19.93 -10.79
CA CYS A 245 -4.85 19.22 -12.05
C CYS A 245 -5.13 17.73 -11.81
N VAL A 246 -6.09 17.18 -12.55
CA VAL A 246 -6.33 15.74 -12.61
C VAL A 246 -6.37 15.26 -14.06
N ILE A 247 -5.56 14.24 -14.36
CA ILE A 247 -5.48 13.61 -15.67
C ILE A 247 -6.29 12.30 -15.67
N ASN A 248 -7.19 12.15 -16.64
CA ASN A 248 -7.85 10.90 -16.96
C ASN A 248 -7.16 10.21 -18.16
N ILE A 249 -6.85 8.92 -18.00
CA ILE A 249 -6.28 8.05 -19.03
C ILE A 249 -7.20 6.82 -19.18
N SER A 250 -8.10 6.85 -20.17
CA SER A 250 -9.08 5.77 -20.43
C SER A 250 -8.57 4.76 -21.47
N MET A 251 -7.39 4.19 -21.23
CA MET A 251 -6.71 3.29 -22.19
C MET A 251 -5.72 2.33 -21.53
N GLY A 252 -5.40 1.24 -22.23
CA GLY A 252 -4.42 0.26 -21.79
C GLY A 252 -3.98 -0.72 -22.87
N ARG A 253 -3.27 -1.75 -22.43
CA ARG A 253 -2.75 -2.91 -23.17
C ARG A 253 -2.70 -4.13 -22.23
N HIS A 254 -2.29 -5.31 -22.71
CA HIS A 254 -2.15 -6.51 -21.87
C HIS A 254 -0.70 -6.97 -21.67
N GLY A 255 0.24 -6.64 -22.57
CA GLY A 255 1.64 -7.05 -22.41
C GLY A 255 2.34 -6.27 -21.30
N GLY A 256 3.33 -6.89 -20.67
CA GLY A 256 4.09 -6.38 -19.53
C GLY A 256 3.87 -7.19 -18.24
N PRO A 257 4.57 -6.84 -17.16
CA PRO A 257 4.70 -7.67 -15.96
C PRO A 257 3.54 -7.62 -14.96
N HIS A 258 2.50 -6.80 -15.17
CA HIS A 258 1.32 -6.66 -14.28
C HIS A 258 1.60 -6.38 -12.80
N ASP A 259 2.78 -5.88 -12.45
CA ASP A 259 3.26 -5.63 -11.08
C ASP A 259 3.62 -4.15 -10.82
N GLY A 260 3.31 -3.26 -11.76
CA GLY A 260 3.59 -1.83 -11.68
C GLY A 260 5.03 -1.45 -12.05
N THR A 261 5.84 -2.35 -12.61
CA THR A 261 7.25 -2.08 -12.93
C THR A 261 7.52 -1.68 -14.39
N THR A 262 6.49 -1.48 -15.22
CA THR A 262 6.71 -0.85 -16.53
C THR A 262 7.25 0.57 -16.36
N LEU A 263 8.06 1.06 -17.32
CA LEU A 263 8.69 2.38 -17.17
C LEU A 263 7.66 3.52 -17.10
N ILE A 264 6.54 3.40 -17.80
CA ILE A 264 5.42 4.34 -17.74
C ILE A 264 4.72 4.34 -16.36
N GLU A 265 4.45 3.18 -15.77
CA GLU A 265 3.91 3.10 -14.39
C GLU A 265 4.87 3.68 -13.36
N ARG A 266 6.17 3.40 -13.50
CA ARG A 266 7.22 3.96 -12.63
C ARG A 266 7.35 5.48 -12.80
N GLY A 267 7.22 5.99 -14.02
CA GLY A 267 7.27 7.43 -14.30
C GLY A 267 6.05 8.17 -13.73
N PHE A 268 4.85 7.60 -13.84
CA PHE A 268 3.65 8.12 -13.19
C PHE A 268 3.79 8.09 -11.66
N ASP A 269 4.27 6.98 -11.08
CA ASP A 269 4.51 6.87 -9.65
C ASP A 269 5.53 7.90 -9.14
N ALA A 270 6.56 8.23 -9.93
CA ALA A 270 7.56 9.26 -9.59
C ALA A 270 6.93 10.66 -9.49
N VAL A 271 6.19 11.09 -10.51
CA VAL A 271 5.52 12.41 -10.50
C VAL A 271 4.46 12.49 -9.39
N LEU A 272 3.66 11.44 -9.21
CA LEU A 272 2.62 11.36 -8.15
C LEU A 272 3.19 11.27 -6.72
N ALA A 273 4.48 10.97 -6.57
CA ALA A 273 5.18 11.02 -5.28
C ALA A 273 5.82 12.40 -4.99
N GLN A 274 6.10 13.19 -6.03
CA GLN A 274 6.79 14.48 -5.93
C GLN A 274 5.82 15.67 -5.91
N GLN A 275 4.69 15.61 -6.63
CA GLN A 275 3.80 16.76 -6.83
C GLN A 275 2.51 16.68 -5.97
N THR A 276 2.19 17.79 -5.30
CA THR A 276 0.90 18.04 -4.63
C THR A 276 -0.08 18.72 -5.59
N GLY A 277 -1.39 18.55 -5.38
CA GLY A 277 -2.42 19.12 -6.26
C GLY A 277 -2.56 18.46 -7.63
N PHE A 278 -1.68 17.50 -7.94
CA PHE A 278 -1.66 16.74 -9.19
C PHE A 278 -2.14 15.29 -8.97
N SER A 279 -2.95 14.78 -9.90
CA SER A 279 -3.53 13.43 -9.81
C SER A 279 -3.63 12.75 -11.18
N ILE A 280 -3.43 11.42 -11.21
CA ILE A 280 -3.71 10.57 -12.38
C ILE A 280 -4.75 9.52 -11.99
N VAL A 281 -5.76 9.37 -12.85
CA VAL A 281 -6.87 8.41 -12.77
C VAL A 281 -6.89 7.60 -14.07
N GLN A 282 -7.02 6.27 -13.97
CA GLN A 282 -6.92 5.35 -15.10
C GLN A 282 -8.07 4.34 -15.11
N SER A 283 -8.49 3.93 -16.31
CA SER A 283 -9.38 2.78 -16.47
C SER A 283 -8.68 1.47 -16.03
N ALA A 284 -9.47 0.46 -15.66
CA ALA A 284 -8.95 -0.81 -15.16
C ALA A 284 -8.74 -1.89 -16.23
N GLY A 285 -9.26 -1.71 -17.45
CA GLY A 285 -9.43 -2.80 -18.42
C GLY A 285 -10.84 -3.41 -18.39
N ASN A 286 -11.22 -3.98 -19.52
CA ASN A 286 -12.53 -4.62 -19.74
C ASN A 286 -12.37 -6.14 -20.05
N TYR A 287 -11.36 -6.77 -19.45
CA TYR A 287 -10.79 -8.04 -19.93
C TYR A 287 -11.20 -9.29 -19.12
N TYR A 288 -12.03 -9.15 -18.09
CA TYR A 288 -12.39 -10.26 -17.19
C TYR A 288 -12.98 -11.48 -17.93
N ALA A 289 -13.73 -11.23 -19.00
CA ALA A 289 -14.40 -12.25 -19.81
C ALA A 289 -13.80 -12.37 -21.22
N ALA A 290 -12.57 -11.88 -21.43
CA ALA A 290 -11.91 -11.90 -22.74
C ALA A 290 -11.04 -13.14 -22.98
N GLU A 291 -10.83 -13.99 -21.96
CA GLU A 291 -10.05 -15.24 -22.05
C GLU A 291 -8.59 -15.02 -22.51
N ILE A 292 -8.05 -13.80 -22.31
CA ILE A 292 -6.69 -13.39 -22.69
C ILE A 292 -5.61 -13.68 -21.65
N HIS A 293 -5.92 -14.38 -20.55
CA HIS A 293 -4.97 -14.66 -19.47
C HIS A 293 -5.04 -16.11 -18.97
N CYS A 294 -3.88 -16.75 -18.87
CA CYS A 294 -3.65 -18.03 -18.18
C CYS A 294 -2.72 -17.80 -16.98
N ASN A 295 -2.86 -18.58 -15.91
CA ASN A 295 -1.82 -18.64 -14.88
C ASN A 295 -1.73 -20.01 -14.20
N GLY A 296 -0.59 -20.30 -13.59
CA GLY A 296 -0.36 -21.59 -12.94
C GLY A 296 0.71 -21.53 -11.85
N ARG A 297 0.89 -22.66 -11.17
CA ARG A 297 2.01 -22.88 -10.26
C ARG A 297 2.53 -24.31 -10.39
N PHE A 298 3.78 -24.45 -10.85
CA PHE A 298 4.53 -25.69 -10.79
C PHE A 298 4.97 -26.01 -9.35
N ARG A 299 5.17 -27.30 -9.05
CA ARG A 299 5.60 -27.83 -7.76
C ARG A 299 6.91 -28.61 -7.84
N ALA A 300 7.25 -29.15 -9.01
CA ALA A 300 8.46 -29.93 -9.24
C ALA A 300 9.08 -29.64 -10.62
N SER A 301 10.35 -30.00 -10.78
CA SER A 301 10.94 -30.18 -12.12
C SER A 301 10.20 -31.30 -12.87
N GLY A 302 10.07 -31.16 -14.19
CA GLY A 302 9.28 -32.06 -15.04
C GLY A 302 7.79 -31.72 -15.11
N ASP A 303 7.25 -30.90 -14.20
CA ASP A 303 5.89 -30.36 -14.35
C ASP A 303 5.77 -29.57 -15.67
N SER A 304 4.60 -29.62 -16.31
CA SER A 304 4.33 -28.81 -17.49
C SER A 304 2.90 -28.33 -17.57
N ALA A 305 2.72 -27.18 -18.22
CA ALA A 305 1.43 -26.58 -18.48
C ALA A 305 1.27 -26.36 -19.99
N ARG A 306 0.18 -26.91 -20.55
CA ARG A 306 -0.22 -26.65 -21.93
C ARG A 306 -1.26 -25.52 -21.95
N MET A 307 -1.04 -24.57 -22.84
CA MET A 307 -1.97 -23.50 -23.20
C MET A 307 -2.28 -23.64 -24.69
N THR A 308 -3.54 -23.48 -25.06
CA THR A 308 -3.98 -23.46 -26.46
C THR A 308 -4.43 -22.04 -26.77
N MET A 309 -3.72 -21.36 -27.67
CA MET A 309 -4.01 -20.00 -28.12
C MET A 309 -4.71 -20.07 -29.48
N ARG A 310 -5.96 -19.62 -29.54
CA ARG A 310 -6.77 -19.63 -30.76
C ARG A 310 -6.71 -18.27 -31.45
N THR A 311 -6.08 -18.24 -32.62
CA THR A 311 -6.10 -17.12 -33.58
C THR A 311 -7.28 -17.26 -34.56
N PHE A 312 -7.57 -16.20 -35.31
CA PHE A 312 -8.75 -16.11 -36.19
C PHE A 312 -8.38 -15.63 -37.60
N PRO A 313 -8.90 -16.24 -38.68
CA PRO A 313 -8.48 -15.96 -40.06
C PRO A 313 -8.91 -14.59 -40.59
N ASP A 314 -9.88 -13.94 -39.94
CA ASP A 314 -10.32 -12.57 -40.24
C ASP A 314 -9.65 -11.51 -39.32
N ASN A 315 -8.52 -11.89 -38.70
CA ASN A 315 -7.67 -11.05 -37.86
C ASN A 315 -6.21 -11.18 -38.34
N HIS A 316 -5.81 -10.30 -39.25
CA HIS A 316 -4.49 -10.27 -39.87
C HIS A 316 -3.40 -9.57 -39.03
N ARG A 317 -3.71 -9.07 -37.83
CA ARG A 317 -2.72 -8.32 -37.02
C ARG A 317 -1.67 -9.23 -36.38
N THR A 318 -0.49 -8.70 -36.12
CA THR A 318 0.51 -9.34 -35.24
C THR A 318 -0.13 -9.76 -33.92
N LYS A 319 0.17 -10.98 -33.47
CA LYS A 319 -0.23 -11.55 -32.18
C LYS A 319 0.99 -11.48 -31.24
N GLU A 320 0.80 -11.05 -30.00
CA GLU A 320 1.85 -10.98 -28.97
C GLU A 320 1.37 -11.77 -27.74
N LEU A 321 2.17 -12.73 -27.28
CA LEU A 321 1.92 -13.52 -26.06
C LEU A 321 3.11 -13.40 -25.12
N GLU A 322 2.93 -12.67 -24.03
CA GLU A 322 3.93 -12.53 -22.95
C GLU A 322 3.64 -13.51 -21.80
N ILE A 323 4.66 -14.26 -21.36
CA ILE A 323 4.62 -15.17 -20.20
C ILE A 323 5.67 -14.70 -19.18
N TRP A 324 5.27 -14.41 -17.94
CA TRP A 324 6.13 -13.90 -16.86
C TRP A 324 6.22 -14.86 -15.67
N TYR A 325 7.44 -15.08 -15.18
CA TYR A 325 7.71 -15.92 -14.00
C TYR A 325 9.00 -15.52 -13.26
N SER A 326 9.18 -16.04 -12.04
CA SER A 326 10.32 -15.72 -11.17
C SER A 326 11.65 -16.14 -11.81
N SER A 327 12.66 -15.27 -11.83
CA SER A 327 14.00 -15.59 -12.36
C SER A 327 14.81 -16.62 -11.54
N ARG A 328 14.18 -17.19 -10.51
CA ARG A 328 14.68 -18.33 -9.72
C ARG A 328 14.16 -19.68 -10.22
N ASP A 329 13.13 -19.66 -11.04
CA ASP A 329 12.67 -20.83 -11.77
C ASP A 329 13.40 -20.88 -13.12
N ARG A 330 13.59 -22.09 -13.66
CA ARG A 330 14.08 -22.30 -15.02
C ARG A 330 13.03 -23.09 -15.78
N HIS A 331 12.60 -22.57 -16.92
CA HIS A 331 11.61 -23.23 -17.77
C HIS A 331 12.10 -23.23 -19.22
N SER A 332 11.63 -24.18 -20.01
CA SER A 332 11.67 -24.12 -21.48
C SER A 332 10.25 -24.04 -22.04
N VAL A 333 10.14 -23.46 -23.25
CA VAL A 333 8.87 -23.34 -23.96
C VAL A 333 8.93 -24.14 -25.26
N ARG A 334 7.83 -24.85 -25.56
CA ARG A 334 7.60 -25.50 -26.85
C ARG A 334 6.37 -24.90 -27.51
N ILE A 335 6.54 -24.35 -28.71
CA ILE A 335 5.49 -23.79 -29.55
C ILE A 335 5.19 -24.80 -30.66
N VAL A 336 3.92 -25.07 -30.92
CA VAL A 336 3.46 -25.97 -31.98
C VAL A 336 2.40 -25.26 -32.82
N SER A 337 2.54 -25.36 -34.15
CA SER A 337 1.61 -24.79 -35.14
C SER A 337 0.24 -25.50 -35.17
N PRO A 338 -0.81 -24.88 -35.74
CA PRO A 338 -2.16 -25.46 -35.77
C PRO A 338 -2.28 -26.80 -36.51
N ASP A 339 -1.40 -27.06 -37.48
CA ASP A 339 -1.30 -28.32 -38.22
C ASP A 339 -0.49 -29.41 -37.49
N GLY A 340 0.10 -29.08 -36.33
CA GLY A 340 0.96 -29.96 -35.55
C GLY A 340 2.34 -30.27 -36.15
N ARG A 341 2.66 -29.79 -37.36
CA ARG A 341 3.91 -30.12 -38.08
C ARG A 341 5.11 -29.36 -37.52
N THR A 342 5.00 -28.04 -37.41
CA THR A 342 6.09 -27.16 -36.94
C THR A 342 6.15 -27.16 -35.42
N ARG A 343 7.35 -27.41 -34.87
CA ARG A 343 7.59 -27.54 -33.42
C ARG A 343 8.87 -26.80 -33.04
N VAL A 344 8.72 -25.62 -32.45
CA VAL A 344 9.84 -24.77 -32.03
C VAL A 344 10.06 -24.94 -30.53
N THR A 345 11.23 -25.45 -30.14
CA THR A 345 11.70 -25.40 -28.75
C THR A 345 12.51 -24.12 -28.54
N LEU A 346 12.13 -23.37 -27.52
CA LEU A 346 12.76 -22.14 -27.04
C LEU A 346 13.36 -22.43 -25.64
N PRO A 347 14.67 -22.70 -25.56
CA PRO A 347 15.38 -22.84 -24.28
C PRO A 347 15.41 -21.55 -23.47
N TYR A 348 15.68 -21.70 -22.18
CA TYR A 348 15.97 -20.60 -21.25
C TYR A 348 17.03 -19.63 -21.80
N ASN A 349 16.79 -18.33 -21.64
CA ASN A 349 17.67 -17.24 -22.07
C ASN A 349 18.08 -17.26 -23.56
N SER A 350 17.16 -17.62 -24.47
CA SER A 350 17.43 -17.76 -25.91
C SER A 350 16.44 -16.98 -26.80
N ARG A 351 16.67 -16.96 -28.11
CA ARG A 351 15.72 -16.48 -29.12
C ARG A 351 15.60 -17.46 -30.28
N ARG A 352 14.42 -17.52 -30.93
CA ARG A 352 14.13 -18.38 -32.08
C ARG A 352 13.24 -17.67 -33.09
N THR A 353 13.57 -17.78 -34.36
CA THR A 353 12.63 -17.52 -35.47
C THR A 353 11.68 -18.70 -35.59
N ILE A 354 10.39 -18.44 -35.76
CA ILE A 354 9.38 -19.45 -36.07
C ILE A 354 9.25 -19.46 -37.59
N ARG A 355 9.41 -20.64 -38.20
CA ARG A 355 9.24 -20.82 -39.65
C ARG A 355 8.26 -21.94 -39.96
N ILE A 356 7.44 -21.74 -40.98
CA ILE A 356 6.52 -22.74 -41.54
C ILE A 356 6.77 -22.77 -43.05
N GLU A 357 7.05 -23.96 -43.59
CA GLU A 357 7.31 -24.19 -45.03
C GLU A 357 8.44 -23.31 -45.64
N GLY A 358 9.30 -22.76 -44.78
CA GLY A 358 10.43 -21.87 -45.10
C GLY A 358 10.21 -20.43 -44.60
N GLU A 359 8.97 -19.96 -44.64
CA GLU A 359 8.59 -18.58 -44.39
C GLU A 359 8.62 -18.18 -42.91
N VAL A 360 8.97 -16.92 -42.64
CA VAL A 360 9.13 -16.37 -41.29
C VAL A 360 7.79 -15.88 -40.73
N VAL A 361 7.05 -16.80 -40.11
CA VAL A 361 5.73 -16.52 -39.52
C VAL A 361 5.77 -15.91 -38.11
N GLY A 362 6.94 -15.75 -37.50
CA GLY A 362 7.07 -15.18 -36.16
C GLY A 362 8.46 -15.24 -35.54
N ARG A 363 8.59 -14.68 -34.34
CA ARG A 363 9.81 -14.76 -33.50
C ARG A 363 9.41 -14.94 -32.04
N ALA A 364 10.20 -15.71 -31.30
CA ALA A 364 10.02 -15.95 -29.88
C ALA A 364 11.32 -15.63 -29.12
N TYR A 365 11.18 -14.88 -28.03
CA TYR A 365 12.28 -14.39 -27.20
C TYR A 365 12.08 -14.88 -25.77
N HIS A 366 13.12 -15.45 -25.17
CA HIS A 366 13.14 -15.87 -23.78
C HIS A 366 14.21 -15.07 -23.06
N ARG A 367 13.80 -14.06 -22.29
CA ARG A 367 14.68 -13.08 -21.69
C ARG A 367 14.64 -13.16 -20.17
N VAL A 368 15.80 -13.44 -19.59
CA VAL A 368 16.03 -13.44 -18.14
C VAL A 368 16.31 -12.02 -17.65
N GLY A 369 15.84 -11.68 -16.45
CA GLY A 369 16.23 -10.46 -15.73
C GLY A 369 15.77 -9.17 -16.41
N ASP A 370 14.46 -8.90 -16.46
CA ASP A 370 13.99 -7.58 -16.85
C ASP A 370 14.40 -6.50 -15.81
N PRO A 371 15.06 -5.39 -16.20
CA PRO A 371 15.50 -4.35 -15.26
C PRO A 371 14.39 -3.57 -14.52
N GLY A 372 13.11 -3.86 -14.78
CA GLY A 372 11.98 -3.37 -14.00
C GLY A 372 11.80 -4.08 -12.66
N ASN A 373 11.91 -5.42 -12.63
CA ASN A 373 11.57 -6.29 -11.50
C ASN A 373 12.55 -7.44 -11.21
N GLY A 374 13.45 -7.75 -12.14
CA GLY A 374 14.42 -8.86 -12.06
C GLY A 374 13.89 -10.20 -12.56
N ASP A 375 12.66 -10.30 -13.06
CA ASP A 375 12.01 -11.55 -13.47
C ASP A 375 12.33 -11.97 -14.90
N THR A 376 11.97 -13.21 -15.23
CA THR A 376 12.10 -13.79 -16.57
C THR A 376 10.79 -13.63 -17.33
N HIS A 377 10.86 -13.25 -18.61
CA HIS A 377 9.73 -13.35 -19.53
C HIS A 377 10.05 -14.12 -20.80
N VAL A 378 9.01 -14.74 -21.34
CA VAL A 378 8.94 -15.23 -22.73
C VAL A 378 7.98 -14.31 -23.47
N ASP A 379 8.36 -13.89 -24.68
CA ASP A 379 7.59 -12.99 -25.54
C ASP A 379 7.51 -13.63 -26.93
N ILE A 380 6.31 -13.90 -27.42
CA ILE A 380 6.05 -14.66 -28.66
C ILE A 380 5.25 -13.79 -29.61
N PHE A 381 5.88 -13.39 -30.71
CA PHE A 381 5.23 -12.71 -31.82
C PHE A 381 4.90 -13.68 -32.95
N LEU A 382 3.63 -13.74 -33.34
CA LEU A 382 3.17 -14.36 -34.60
C LEU A 382 2.73 -13.24 -35.53
N TYR A 383 3.18 -13.27 -36.78
CA TYR A 383 3.00 -12.19 -37.74
C TYR A 383 1.71 -12.37 -38.57
N GLU A 384 1.52 -11.55 -39.62
CA GLU A 384 0.33 -11.60 -40.48
C GLU A 384 0.28 -12.89 -41.31
N GLU A 385 1.47 -13.39 -41.65
CA GLU A 385 1.76 -14.63 -42.37
C GLU A 385 1.52 -15.90 -41.52
N ALA A 386 1.23 -15.75 -40.22
CA ALA A 386 1.06 -16.89 -39.33
C ALA A 386 -0.29 -17.61 -39.55
N PRO A 387 -0.31 -18.93 -39.81
CA PRO A 387 -1.56 -19.65 -40.03
C PRO A 387 -2.51 -19.54 -38.83
N SER A 388 -3.77 -19.23 -39.14
CA SER A 388 -4.80 -19.10 -38.12
C SER A 388 -5.30 -20.47 -37.64
N GLY A 389 -5.54 -20.60 -36.33
CA GLY A 389 -5.98 -21.84 -35.71
C GLY A 389 -5.52 -21.95 -34.26
N GLU A 390 -5.37 -23.18 -33.78
CA GLU A 390 -5.01 -23.47 -32.39
C GLU A 390 -3.51 -23.70 -32.22
N TRP A 391 -2.79 -22.64 -31.89
CA TRP A 391 -1.37 -22.70 -31.53
C TRP A 391 -1.23 -23.29 -30.13
N THR A 392 -0.41 -24.34 -29.98
CA THR A 392 -0.17 -24.98 -28.68
C THR A 392 1.16 -24.51 -28.09
N ILE A 393 1.11 -23.85 -26.93
CA ILE A 393 2.27 -23.42 -26.16
C ILE A 393 2.37 -24.30 -24.91
N THR A 394 3.46 -25.04 -24.77
CA THR A 394 3.76 -25.84 -23.57
C THR A 394 4.93 -25.22 -22.82
N LEU A 395 4.69 -24.81 -21.58
CA LEU A 395 5.72 -24.38 -20.63
C LEU A 395 6.11 -25.60 -19.78
N THR A 396 7.39 -25.97 -19.78
CA THR A 396 7.92 -27.09 -18.99
C THR A 396 8.90 -26.57 -17.94
N ALA A 397 8.73 -27.01 -16.69
CA ALA A 397 9.60 -26.67 -15.59
C ALA A 397 10.87 -27.51 -15.59
N GLU A 398 12.03 -26.87 -15.68
CA GLU A 398 13.35 -27.50 -15.58
C GLU A 398 13.89 -27.36 -14.14
N GLU A 399 13.71 -26.19 -13.53
CA GLU A 399 14.02 -25.91 -12.13
C GLU A 399 12.87 -25.08 -11.51
N VAL A 400 12.52 -25.33 -10.24
CA VAL A 400 11.40 -24.67 -9.55
C VAL A 400 11.80 -24.28 -8.12
N GLN A 401 11.63 -23.02 -7.78
CA GLN A 401 11.73 -22.45 -6.43
C GLN A 401 10.43 -21.71 -6.05
N ASP A 402 9.91 -20.88 -6.94
CA ASP A 402 8.59 -20.25 -6.82
C ASP A 402 7.54 -21.05 -7.61
N GLY A 403 7.79 -21.28 -8.90
CA GLY A 403 6.93 -22.02 -9.82
C GLY A 403 5.70 -21.26 -10.31
N ARG A 404 5.44 -20.05 -9.80
CA ARG A 404 4.34 -19.18 -10.24
C ARG A 404 4.65 -18.58 -11.61
N TRP A 405 3.74 -18.78 -12.56
CA TRP A 405 3.82 -18.17 -13.88
C TRP A 405 2.44 -17.63 -14.31
N HIS A 406 2.46 -16.61 -15.14
CA HIS A 406 1.29 -15.99 -15.77
C HIS A 406 1.56 -15.79 -17.26
N GLY A 407 0.54 -15.86 -18.11
CA GLY A 407 0.62 -15.59 -19.54
C GLY A 407 -0.53 -14.72 -20.01
N TRP A 408 -0.24 -13.66 -20.76
CA TRP A 408 -1.21 -12.72 -21.33
C TRP A 408 -1.07 -12.62 -22.85
N ILE A 409 -2.20 -12.71 -23.55
CA ILE A 409 -2.30 -12.42 -24.98
C ILE A 409 -2.61 -10.93 -25.14
N GLU A 410 -1.80 -10.19 -25.87
CA GLU A 410 -2.02 -8.78 -26.19
C GLU A 410 -3.26 -8.59 -27.08
N ARG A 411 -3.79 -7.37 -27.12
CA ARG A 411 -4.91 -7.06 -27.99
C ARG A 411 -4.51 -6.93 -29.46
N ASP A 412 -5.13 -7.78 -30.28
CA ASP A 412 -5.03 -7.79 -31.73
C ASP A 412 -6.37 -7.56 -32.45
N GLY A 413 -7.50 -7.79 -31.76
CA GLY A 413 -8.80 -7.92 -32.40
C GLY A 413 -9.95 -7.23 -31.68
N GLY A 414 -11.02 -6.96 -32.45
CA GLY A 414 -12.30 -6.51 -31.89
C GLY A 414 -13.03 -7.63 -31.16
N ALA A 415 -14.16 -7.31 -30.52
CA ALA A 415 -15.05 -8.31 -29.92
C ALA A 415 -15.44 -9.38 -30.98
N GLY A 416 -15.21 -10.66 -30.66
CA GLY A 416 -15.38 -11.79 -31.58
C GLY A 416 -14.15 -12.19 -32.41
N ARG A 417 -13.14 -11.31 -32.54
CA ARG A 417 -11.91 -11.52 -33.32
C ARG A 417 -10.62 -11.55 -32.50
N GLN A 418 -10.65 -11.03 -31.27
CA GLN A 418 -9.52 -11.05 -30.35
C GLN A 418 -9.02 -12.47 -30.11
N THR A 419 -7.71 -12.69 -30.29
CA THR A 419 -7.04 -13.95 -29.94
C THR A 419 -7.16 -14.22 -28.44
N ARG A 420 -7.44 -15.47 -28.08
CA ARG A 420 -7.72 -15.89 -26.70
C ARG A 420 -7.24 -17.31 -26.44
N PHE A 421 -7.15 -17.68 -25.17
CA PHE A 421 -6.92 -19.07 -24.79
C PHE A 421 -8.21 -19.88 -24.96
N SER A 422 -8.15 -20.93 -25.77
CA SER A 422 -9.21 -21.94 -25.90
C SER A 422 -8.99 -23.16 -25.00
N GLY A 423 -7.79 -23.30 -24.43
CA GLY A 423 -7.43 -24.39 -23.52
C GLY A 423 -6.23 -24.04 -22.64
N GLY A 424 -6.09 -24.78 -21.54
CA GLY A 424 -5.11 -24.51 -20.48
C GLY A 424 -5.75 -23.87 -19.23
N PRO A 425 -4.93 -23.38 -18.27
CA PRO A 425 -5.42 -22.83 -17.01
C PRO A 425 -5.84 -21.36 -17.16
N VAL A 426 -6.88 -21.12 -17.95
CA VAL A 426 -7.46 -19.79 -18.22
C VAL A 426 -8.04 -19.20 -16.92
N SER A 427 -7.77 -17.91 -16.67
CA SER A 427 -7.97 -17.30 -15.35
C SER A 427 -8.50 -15.86 -15.44
N PRO A 428 -9.71 -15.56 -14.91
CA PRO A 428 -10.31 -14.22 -15.00
C PRO A 428 -9.78 -13.22 -13.96
N ALA A 429 -8.94 -13.67 -13.03
CA ALA A 429 -8.19 -12.83 -12.09
C ALA A 429 -6.86 -12.38 -12.71
N THR A 430 -6.27 -11.28 -12.25
CA THR A 430 -5.05 -10.68 -12.86
C THR A 430 -5.28 -10.22 -14.31
N THR A 431 -6.49 -9.74 -14.58
CA THR A 431 -6.96 -9.29 -15.90
C THR A 431 -6.97 -7.77 -16.06
N GLY A 432 -6.35 -7.00 -15.15
CA GLY A 432 -6.21 -5.55 -15.31
C GLY A 432 -5.30 -5.20 -16.49
N GLY A 433 -5.42 -3.99 -17.04
CA GLY A 433 -4.48 -3.50 -18.05
C GLY A 433 -3.17 -2.98 -17.45
N THR A 434 -2.03 -3.37 -18.01
CA THR A 434 -0.86 -2.48 -18.09
C THR A 434 -1.30 -1.32 -18.97
N ILE A 435 -1.33 -0.06 -18.54
CA ILE A 435 -0.32 0.71 -17.82
C ILE A 435 -0.86 1.26 -16.48
N ALA A 436 -1.82 0.55 -15.87
CA ALA A 436 -2.61 1.05 -14.75
C ALA A 436 -2.33 0.35 -13.42
N HIS A 437 -1.27 -0.47 -13.34
CA HIS A 437 -0.85 -1.20 -12.13
C HIS A 437 0.21 -0.47 -11.30
N GLY A 438 0.48 0.81 -11.58
CA GLY A 438 1.28 1.69 -10.71
C GLY A 438 0.77 1.74 -9.26
N ARG A 439 1.63 2.16 -8.33
CA ARG A 439 1.34 2.20 -6.89
C ARG A 439 0.60 3.49 -6.50
N GLY A 440 0.75 4.57 -7.27
CA GLY A 440 0.14 5.88 -7.09
C GLY A 440 -1.13 6.11 -7.91
N ALA A 441 -1.22 5.68 -9.17
CA ALA A 441 -2.36 6.00 -10.04
C ALA A 441 -3.71 5.38 -9.57
N ILE A 442 -4.81 6.12 -9.71
CA ILE A 442 -6.15 5.68 -9.26
C ILE A 442 -6.81 4.85 -10.36
N GLN A 443 -6.65 3.52 -10.30
CA GLN A 443 -7.24 2.57 -11.25
C GLN A 443 -8.72 2.28 -10.91
N VAL A 444 -9.62 2.38 -11.90
CA VAL A 444 -11.08 2.40 -11.69
C VAL A 444 -11.84 1.27 -12.39
N ALA A 445 -12.54 0.45 -11.61
CA ALA A 445 -13.47 -0.59 -12.09
C ALA A 445 -14.83 -0.02 -12.50
N ALA A 446 -15.52 -0.70 -13.42
CA ALA A 446 -16.88 -0.37 -13.82
C ALA A 446 -17.93 -1.19 -13.05
N HIS A 447 -18.99 -0.51 -12.62
CA HIS A 447 -20.18 -1.13 -12.03
C HIS A 447 -21.46 -0.66 -12.72
N ASP A 448 -22.53 -1.47 -12.59
CA ASP A 448 -23.89 -1.03 -12.93
C ASP A 448 -24.33 0.07 -11.94
N GLY A 449 -24.50 1.29 -12.45
CA GLY A 449 -24.91 2.45 -11.65
C GLY A 449 -26.41 2.47 -11.32
N ALA A 450 -27.25 1.89 -12.17
CA ALA A 450 -28.71 1.97 -12.06
C ALA A 450 -29.27 1.10 -10.93
N ARG A 451 -28.50 0.12 -10.43
CA ARG A 451 -28.91 -0.74 -9.29
C ARG A 451 -28.85 -0.06 -7.91
N GLY A 452 -28.66 1.26 -7.85
CA GLY A 452 -28.77 2.06 -6.62
C GLY A 452 -27.79 1.59 -5.54
N PRO A 453 -28.25 1.06 -4.38
CA PRO A 453 -27.39 0.47 -3.35
C PRO A 453 -26.97 -0.98 -3.64
N ARG A 454 -27.65 -1.70 -4.55
CA ARG A 454 -27.35 -3.11 -4.91
C ARG A 454 -26.36 -3.21 -6.08
N ARG A 455 -25.36 -2.32 -6.12
CA ARG A 455 -24.35 -2.23 -7.20
C ARG A 455 -23.59 -3.55 -7.37
N ARG A 456 -23.32 -3.91 -8.62
CA ARG A 456 -22.50 -5.07 -9.04
C ARG A 456 -21.51 -4.61 -10.10
N TYR A 457 -20.31 -5.20 -10.13
CA TYR A 457 -19.38 -4.99 -11.24
C TYR A 457 -20.00 -5.44 -12.57
N THR A 458 -19.63 -4.79 -13.67
CA THR A 458 -20.04 -5.22 -15.02
C THR A 458 -19.38 -6.54 -15.39
N SER A 459 -19.94 -7.31 -16.33
CA SER A 459 -19.33 -8.57 -16.79
C SER A 459 -17.87 -8.39 -17.21
N PHE A 460 -17.61 -7.35 -18.01
CA PHE A 460 -16.30 -7.05 -18.59
C PHE A 460 -15.25 -6.51 -17.60
N SER A 461 -15.62 -5.70 -16.59
CA SER A 461 -14.64 -4.94 -15.79
C SER A 461 -13.56 -5.83 -15.19
N SER A 462 -12.30 -5.59 -15.54
CA SER A 462 -11.15 -6.37 -15.13
C SER A 462 -11.01 -6.57 -13.61
N ALA A 463 -10.37 -7.67 -13.22
CA ALA A 463 -10.19 -8.07 -11.83
C ALA A 463 -8.73 -8.25 -11.45
N GLY A 464 -8.40 -7.86 -10.22
CA GLY A 464 -7.12 -8.17 -9.61
C GLY A 464 -7.00 -9.59 -9.06
N PRO A 465 -5.94 -9.88 -8.29
CA PRO A 465 -4.87 -8.93 -7.89
C PRO A 465 -3.96 -8.54 -9.07
N THR A 466 -2.95 -7.73 -8.80
CA THR A 466 -1.75 -7.60 -9.66
C THR A 466 -0.90 -8.87 -9.59
N ARG A 467 0.12 -9.01 -10.45
CA ARG A 467 1.06 -10.15 -10.38
C ARG A 467 1.85 -10.15 -9.07
N ASP A 468 2.17 -8.97 -8.50
CA ASP A 468 2.73 -8.83 -7.14
C ASP A 468 1.66 -8.87 -6.02
N GLY A 469 0.44 -9.30 -6.32
CA GLY A 469 -0.61 -9.62 -5.35
C GLY A 469 -1.37 -8.42 -4.76
N ARG A 470 -0.99 -7.18 -5.10
CA ARG A 470 -1.69 -5.96 -4.65
C ARG A 470 -3.14 -5.93 -5.14
N ARG A 471 -3.99 -5.29 -4.32
CA ARG A 471 -5.41 -5.05 -4.55
C ARG A 471 -5.65 -4.11 -5.74
N THR A 472 -6.24 -4.65 -6.81
CA THR A 472 -6.72 -3.91 -7.98
C THR A 472 -8.11 -4.41 -8.42
N PRO A 473 -8.96 -3.56 -9.05
CA PRO A 473 -8.80 -2.11 -9.18
C PRO A 473 -8.90 -1.37 -7.83
N PHE A 474 -8.54 -0.09 -7.77
CA PHE A 474 -8.45 0.63 -6.50
C PHE A 474 -9.83 1.06 -5.97
N VAL A 475 -10.67 1.64 -6.84
CA VAL A 475 -12.07 2.01 -6.61
C VAL A 475 -12.92 1.59 -7.81
N ALA A 476 -14.23 1.80 -7.73
CA ALA A 476 -15.18 1.56 -8.82
C ALA A 476 -16.16 2.73 -9.00
N ALA A 477 -16.68 2.90 -10.20
CA ALA A 477 -17.64 3.96 -10.54
C ALA A 477 -18.66 3.49 -11.62
N PRO A 478 -19.70 4.28 -11.95
CA PRO A 478 -20.65 3.93 -12.99
C PRO A 478 -19.93 3.76 -14.34
N GLY A 479 -20.12 2.62 -15.00
CA GLY A 479 -19.47 2.33 -16.28
C GLY A 479 -20.27 1.42 -17.20
N LEU A 480 -21.58 1.27 -16.96
CA LEU A 480 -22.51 0.52 -17.80
C LEU A 480 -23.56 1.46 -18.40
N ASP A 481 -23.66 1.46 -19.72
CA ASP A 481 -24.64 2.21 -20.53
C ASP A 481 -24.73 3.70 -20.17
N VAL A 482 -23.57 4.30 -19.85
CA VAL A 482 -23.46 5.69 -19.38
C VAL A 482 -23.79 6.64 -20.52
N LEU A 483 -24.83 7.44 -20.35
CA LEU A 483 -25.18 8.53 -21.26
C LEU A 483 -24.18 9.68 -21.08
N ALA A 484 -23.57 10.13 -22.18
CA ALA A 484 -22.70 11.31 -22.22
C ALA A 484 -22.69 11.91 -23.64
N ALA A 485 -21.99 13.03 -23.82
CA ALA A 485 -21.86 13.71 -25.11
C ALA A 485 -21.43 12.79 -26.26
N ARG A 486 -21.90 13.09 -27.47
CA ARG A 486 -21.61 12.39 -28.72
C ARG A 486 -21.08 13.39 -29.72
N SER A 487 -19.87 13.15 -30.20
CA SER A 487 -19.24 14.01 -31.18
C SER A 487 -20.06 14.15 -32.47
N ALA A 488 -19.84 15.26 -33.17
CA ALA A 488 -20.13 15.41 -34.59
C ALA A 488 -19.54 14.26 -35.43
N ARG A 489 -20.02 14.17 -36.67
CA ARG A 489 -19.67 13.15 -37.65
C ARG A 489 -19.20 13.81 -38.94
N ARG A 490 -18.05 13.35 -39.46
CA ARG A 490 -17.51 13.85 -40.73
C ARG A 490 -18.34 13.45 -41.95
N ASP A 491 -19.14 12.38 -41.85
CA ASP A 491 -20.08 11.94 -42.90
C ASP A 491 -21.45 12.66 -42.84
N ARG A 492 -21.82 13.22 -41.69
CA ARG A 492 -23.13 13.84 -41.42
C ARG A 492 -23.02 14.88 -40.29
N PRO A 493 -22.54 16.10 -40.57
CA PRO A 493 -22.84 17.24 -39.71
C PRO A 493 -24.36 17.33 -39.45
N ASN A 494 -24.75 17.89 -38.31
CA ASN A 494 -26.15 18.07 -37.90
C ASN A 494 -27.00 16.78 -37.80
N SER A 495 -26.40 15.64 -37.38
CA SER A 495 -27.13 14.37 -37.18
C SER A 495 -28.17 14.33 -36.02
N GLY A 496 -28.55 15.48 -35.46
CA GLY A 496 -29.64 15.66 -34.48
C GLY A 496 -29.53 14.91 -33.15
N ARG A 497 -28.36 14.34 -32.83
CA ARG A 497 -28.14 13.50 -31.65
C ARG A 497 -26.82 13.86 -30.96
N GLU A 498 -26.92 14.68 -29.93
CA GLU A 498 -25.79 15.15 -29.10
C GLU A 498 -25.36 14.17 -28.00
N ALA A 499 -26.10 13.08 -27.76
CA ALA A 499 -25.81 12.15 -26.68
C ALA A 499 -25.77 10.69 -27.15
N VAL A 500 -24.95 9.88 -26.48
CA VAL A 500 -24.80 8.44 -26.74
C VAL A 500 -24.51 7.67 -25.45
N ARG A 501 -24.91 6.39 -25.39
CA ARG A 501 -24.53 5.47 -24.32
C ARG A 501 -23.28 4.68 -24.73
N LYS A 502 -22.31 4.56 -23.83
CA LYS A 502 -21.14 3.66 -23.95
C LYS A 502 -20.94 2.86 -22.66
N SER A 503 -20.20 1.76 -22.73
CA SER A 503 -19.96 0.85 -21.62
C SER A 503 -18.49 0.51 -21.50
N GLY A 504 -17.89 0.82 -20.36
CA GLY A 504 -16.48 0.54 -20.12
C GLY A 504 -15.96 1.05 -18.79
N THR A 505 -14.82 0.52 -18.36
CA THR A 505 -13.98 1.19 -17.35
C THR A 505 -13.50 2.56 -17.85
N SER A 506 -13.43 2.77 -19.16
CA SER A 506 -13.28 4.09 -19.81
C SER A 506 -14.33 5.13 -19.42
N MET A 507 -15.56 4.74 -19.06
CA MET A 507 -16.61 5.65 -18.55
C MET A 507 -16.54 5.79 -17.01
N ALA A 508 -16.05 4.77 -16.32
CA ALA A 508 -15.89 4.79 -14.86
C ALA A 508 -14.71 5.68 -14.42
N SER A 509 -13.60 5.66 -15.15
CA SER A 509 -12.41 6.49 -14.90
C SER A 509 -12.72 8.00 -14.87
N PRO A 510 -13.32 8.63 -15.90
CA PRO A 510 -13.59 10.07 -15.91
C PRO A 510 -14.58 10.52 -14.83
N HIS A 511 -15.50 9.65 -14.39
CA HIS A 511 -16.36 9.95 -13.23
C HIS A 511 -15.54 10.12 -11.95
N VAL A 512 -14.48 9.32 -11.78
CA VAL A 512 -13.55 9.47 -10.65
C VAL A 512 -12.57 10.64 -10.88
N ALA A 513 -12.16 10.91 -12.12
CA ALA A 513 -11.32 12.07 -12.43
C ALA A 513 -12.04 13.39 -12.10
N GLY A 514 -13.27 13.59 -12.58
CA GLY A 514 -14.08 14.75 -12.22
C GLY A 514 -14.42 14.81 -10.73
N LEU A 515 -14.64 13.67 -10.06
CA LEU A 515 -14.75 13.63 -8.59
C LEU A 515 -13.46 14.12 -7.91
N VAL A 516 -12.29 13.72 -8.40
CA VAL A 516 -11.01 14.19 -7.89
C VAL A 516 -10.81 15.69 -8.17
N ALA A 517 -11.30 16.23 -9.29
CA ALA A 517 -11.33 17.68 -9.51
C ALA A 517 -12.15 18.40 -8.43
N LEU A 518 -13.33 17.87 -8.05
CA LEU A 518 -14.11 18.42 -6.92
C LEU A 518 -13.38 18.29 -5.57
N MET A 519 -12.53 17.26 -5.41
CA MET A 519 -11.70 17.10 -4.22
C MET A 519 -10.50 18.05 -4.20
N LEU A 520 -9.96 18.43 -5.37
CA LEU A 520 -8.88 19.41 -5.53
C LEU A 520 -9.39 20.84 -5.35
N GLU A 521 -10.58 21.19 -5.84
CA GLU A 521 -11.23 22.49 -5.50
C GLU A 521 -11.39 22.63 -3.97
N ALA A 522 -11.74 21.55 -3.29
CA ALA A 522 -11.90 21.51 -1.84
C ALA A 522 -10.58 21.37 -1.04
N ALA A 523 -9.45 21.07 -1.71
CA ALA A 523 -8.12 20.92 -1.10
C ALA A 523 -7.01 21.02 -2.19
N PRO A 524 -6.66 22.24 -2.63
CA PRO A 524 -5.78 22.47 -3.79
C PRO A 524 -4.44 21.72 -3.74
N HIS A 525 -3.80 21.65 -2.57
CA HIS A 525 -2.49 21.02 -2.38
C HIS A 525 -2.58 19.54 -1.91
N ALA A 526 -3.71 18.86 -2.12
CA ALA A 526 -3.84 17.45 -1.76
C ALA A 526 -2.92 16.56 -2.63
N SER A 527 -2.05 15.79 -1.99
CA SER A 527 -1.25 14.76 -2.67
C SER A 527 -2.12 13.59 -3.15
N GLN A 528 -1.68 12.91 -4.22
CA GLN A 528 -2.29 11.65 -4.69
C GLN A 528 -2.51 10.63 -3.56
N ARG A 529 -1.59 10.56 -2.59
CA ARG A 529 -1.69 9.69 -1.39
C ARG A 529 -2.88 10.08 -0.50
N GLN A 530 -3.12 11.37 -0.28
CA GLN A 530 -4.28 11.86 0.50
C GLN A 530 -5.59 11.65 -0.25
N LEU A 531 -5.64 11.92 -1.56
CA LEU A 531 -6.80 11.69 -2.42
C LEU A 531 -7.22 10.20 -2.41
N ARG A 532 -6.27 9.30 -2.63
CA ARG A 532 -6.44 7.83 -2.48
C ARG A 532 -6.97 7.45 -1.10
N GLY A 533 -6.36 7.98 -0.05
CA GLY A 533 -6.75 7.71 1.34
C GLY A 533 -8.18 8.17 1.66
N ILE A 534 -8.62 9.30 1.08
CA ILE A 534 -10.03 9.73 1.18
C ILE A 534 -10.93 8.70 0.47
N LEU A 535 -10.71 8.46 -0.82
CA LEU A 535 -11.53 7.56 -1.64
C LEU A 535 -11.67 6.15 -1.02
N ALA A 536 -10.56 5.56 -0.55
CA ALA A 536 -10.52 4.23 0.05
C ALA A 536 -11.25 4.09 1.39
N ARG A 537 -11.50 5.20 2.11
CA ARG A 537 -12.25 5.24 3.37
C ARG A 537 -13.71 5.64 3.19
N THR A 538 -14.07 6.34 2.11
CA THR A 538 -15.44 6.82 1.86
C THR A 538 -16.26 5.90 0.96
N SER A 539 -15.60 5.09 0.12
CA SER A 539 -16.25 4.20 -0.85
C SER A 539 -17.19 3.17 -0.21
N ARG A 540 -18.29 2.83 -0.92
CA ARG A 540 -19.33 1.90 -0.47
C ARG A 540 -19.12 0.50 -1.05
N ARG A 541 -19.29 -0.53 -0.23
CA ARG A 541 -19.11 -1.95 -0.63
C ARG A 541 -20.00 -2.34 -1.81
N ILE A 542 -19.43 -3.03 -2.80
CA ILE A 542 -20.14 -3.61 -3.96
C ILE A 542 -20.62 -5.03 -3.63
N VAL A 543 -21.81 -5.39 -4.12
CA VAL A 543 -22.40 -6.72 -3.96
C VAL A 543 -21.71 -7.70 -4.92
N GLY A 544 -21.33 -8.88 -4.42
CA GLY A 544 -20.63 -9.90 -5.22
C GLY A 544 -19.11 -9.73 -5.32
N ALA A 545 -18.49 -8.85 -4.52
CA ALA A 545 -17.03 -8.61 -4.51
C ALA A 545 -16.13 -9.78 -4.04
N ARG A 546 -16.68 -10.99 -3.93
CA ARG A 546 -15.96 -12.27 -3.80
C ARG A 546 -16.68 -13.30 -4.65
N THR A 547 -16.03 -13.78 -5.72
CA THR A 547 -16.41 -15.02 -6.41
C THR A 547 -15.38 -16.10 -6.07
N SER A 548 -15.63 -17.35 -6.46
CA SER A 548 -14.68 -18.46 -6.32
C SER A 548 -13.45 -18.35 -7.24
N ALA A 549 -13.54 -17.57 -8.32
CA ALA A 549 -12.53 -17.50 -9.39
C ALA A 549 -11.67 -16.22 -9.38
N GLY A 550 -11.89 -15.29 -8.44
CA GLY A 550 -11.11 -14.05 -8.37
C GLY A 550 -11.72 -13.00 -7.43
N VAL A 551 -10.91 -12.04 -6.99
CA VAL A 551 -11.37 -10.98 -6.07
C VAL A 551 -11.36 -9.63 -6.79
N ARG A 552 -12.50 -9.28 -7.39
CA ARG A 552 -12.81 -7.89 -7.82
C ARG A 552 -12.90 -7.01 -6.57
N SER A 553 -11.75 -6.51 -6.13
CA SER A 553 -11.46 -6.20 -4.72
C SER A 553 -11.27 -4.72 -4.43
N ALA A 554 -11.77 -3.84 -5.30
CA ALA A 554 -11.81 -2.40 -5.06
C ALA A 554 -12.37 -2.04 -3.67
N HIS A 555 -11.88 -0.93 -3.09
CA HIS A 555 -12.30 -0.46 -1.77
C HIS A 555 -13.81 -0.21 -1.71
N GLY A 556 -14.41 0.15 -2.85
CA GLY A 556 -15.84 0.12 -3.09
C GLY A 556 -16.20 0.88 -4.37
N ALA A 557 -17.50 1.04 -4.60
CA ALA A 557 -18.00 2.12 -5.44
C ALA A 557 -17.68 3.46 -4.76
N VAL A 558 -17.25 4.47 -5.52
CA VAL A 558 -17.01 5.81 -4.97
C VAL A 558 -18.26 6.40 -4.30
N ASN A 559 -18.03 7.38 -3.43
CA ASN A 559 -19.05 8.01 -2.60
C ASN A 559 -18.79 9.51 -2.60
N GLU A 560 -19.24 10.14 -3.67
CA GLU A 560 -18.87 11.47 -4.14
C GLU A 560 -18.99 12.51 -3.02
N VAL A 561 -20.16 12.57 -2.38
CA VAL A 561 -20.49 13.51 -1.30
C VAL A 561 -19.62 13.29 -0.05
N ALA A 562 -19.27 12.05 0.27
CA ALA A 562 -18.42 11.74 1.41
C ALA A 562 -16.94 12.04 1.11
N ALA A 563 -16.50 11.82 -0.13
CA ALA A 563 -15.15 12.11 -0.59
C ALA A 563 -14.86 13.62 -0.60
N VAL A 564 -15.72 14.42 -1.23
CA VAL A 564 -15.56 15.89 -1.27
C VAL A 564 -15.70 16.50 0.14
N ARG A 565 -16.64 16.01 0.97
CA ARG A 565 -16.73 16.43 2.39
C ARG A 565 -15.47 16.08 3.20
N ALA A 566 -14.75 15.01 2.85
CA ALA A 566 -13.47 14.68 3.47
C ALA A 566 -12.31 15.53 2.92
N ALA A 567 -12.34 15.90 1.64
CA ALA A 567 -11.39 16.84 1.04
C ALA A 567 -11.51 18.25 1.64
N ARG A 568 -12.72 18.81 1.80
CA ARG A 568 -12.94 20.10 2.49
C ARG A 568 -12.24 20.17 3.85
N ARG A 569 -12.34 19.09 4.65
CA ARG A 569 -11.71 18.99 5.99
C ARG A 569 -10.19 18.78 5.94
N LEU A 570 -9.63 18.46 4.77
CA LEU A 570 -8.19 18.49 4.53
C LEU A 570 -7.76 19.93 4.20
N GLY A 571 -8.41 20.59 3.23
CA GLY A 571 -8.12 21.99 2.87
C GLY A 571 -8.25 22.95 4.06
N GLN A 572 -9.32 22.82 4.85
CA GLN A 572 -9.55 23.60 6.08
C GLN A 572 -8.53 23.37 7.21
N ARG A 573 -7.62 22.40 7.07
CA ARG A 573 -6.49 22.17 7.98
C ARG A 573 -5.15 22.65 7.41
N SER A 574 -5.15 23.08 6.15
CA SER A 574 -3.97 23.57 5.42
C SER A 574 -3.99 25.09 5.21
N THR A 575 -5.07 25.76 5.58
CA THR A 575 -5.15 27.23 5.64
C THR A 575 -5.01 27.73 7.09
N PRO A 576 -4.04 28.63 7.37
CA PRO A 576 -4.07 29.42 8.60
C PRO A 576 -5.37 30.24 8.68
N ARG A 577 -5.93 30.36 9.88
CA ARG A 577 -7.06 31.29 10.12
C ARG A 577 -6.51 32.71 10.26
N ILE A 578 -6.44 33.43 9.14
CA ILE A 578 -6.45 34.89 9.18
C ILE A 578 -7.85 35.31 9.66
N GLY A 579 -7.92 36.01 10.79
CA GLY A 579 -9.17 36.58 11.31
C GLY A 579 -9.53 37.87 10.57
N SER A 580 -10.80 38.24 10.58
CA SER A 580 -11.25 39.56 10.09
C SER A 580 -10.67 40.69 10.99
N PRO A 581 -10.45 41.91 10.48
CA PRO A 581 -9.80 42.98 11.26
C PRO A 581 -10.60 43.46 12.49
N ASP A 582 -11.93 43.41 12.42
CA ASP A 582 -12.81 44.31 13.20
C ASP A 582 -13.17 43.81 14.62
N THR A 583 -12.32 43.02 15.29
CA THR A 583 -12.63 42.45 16.63
C THR A 583 -11.45 42.37 17.62
N LEU A 584 -10.34 43.09 17.37
CA LEU A 584 -9.21 43.20 18.30
C LEU A 584 -8.74 44.65 18.51
N ILE A 585 -9.69 45.52 18.89
CA ILE A 585 -9.41 46.76 19.62
C ILE A 585 -10.21 46.74 20.93
N ASP A 586 -9.78 45.89 21.85
CA ASP A 586 -9.88 46.13 23.29
C ASP A 586 -8.83 45.27 24.02
N ALA A 587 -8.47 45.62 25.25
CA ALA A 587 -7.47 44.96 26.09
C ALA A 587 -6.03 44.88 25.52
N THR A 588 -5.54 45.97 24.92
CA THR A 588 -4.10 46.28 24.93
C THR A 588 -3.73 47.07 26.19
N GLU A 589 -3.58 46.39 27.33
CA GLU A 589 -3.02 47.00 28.55
C GLU A 589 -2.32 45.95 29.44
N SER A 590 -1.34 46.36 30.24
CA SER A 590 -0.29 45.50 30.84
C SER A 590 0.51 44.69 29.79
N ALA A 591 1.37 45.38 29.04
CA ALA A 591 2.81 45.55 29.36
C ALA A 591 3.63 44.26 29.12
N THR A 592 4.45 44.15 28.07
CA THR A 592 5.72 44.87 27.79
C THR A 592 6.78 44.72 28.88
N GLU A 593 7.68 43.77 28.69
CA GLU A 593 9.12 44.04 28.47
C GLU A 593 9.68 42.87 27.64
N THR A 594 10.01 43.07 26.36
CA THR A 594 11.18 43.77 25.77
C THR A 594 12.38 42.84 25.61
N ILE A 595 12.61 42.41 24.37
CA ILE A 595 13.83 41.72 23.93
C ILE A 595 15.01 42.70 24.06
N THR A 596 16.06 42.30 24.79
CA THR A 596 17.24 43.14 25.02
C THR A 596 18.47 42.62 24.26
N THR A 597 18.81 43.32 23.17
CA THR A 597 20.16 43.54 22.59
C THR A 597 21.12 42.35 22.32
N SER A 598 20.74 41.09 22.58
CA SER A 598 21.60 39.90 22.39
C SER A 598 21.17 39.02 21.19
N ASP A 599 19.91 39.09 20.78
CA ASP A 599 19.33 38.20 19.76
C ASP A 599 19.90 38.37 18.33
N TRP A 600 20.72 39.41 18.09
CA TRP A 600 21.46 39.62 16.84
C TRP A 600 22.88 39.01 16.83
N ALA A 601 23.30 38.36 17.92
CA ALA A 601 24.60 37.68 18.01
C ALA A 601 24.54 36.18 17.67
N LEU A 602 23.51 35.45 18.13
CA LEU A 602 23.53 33.97 18.05
C LEU A 602 23.41 33.41 16.63
N ILE A 603 22.84 34.18 15.69
CA ILE A 603 22.81 33.83 14.26
C ILE A 603 24.23 33.73 13.65
N ARG A 604 25.26 34.32 14.30
CA ARG A 604 26.66 34.27 13.81
C ARG A 604 27.52 33.14 14.39
N ASN A 605 27.19 32.56 15.55
CA ASN A 605 28.07 31.58 16.21
C ASN A 605 27.72 30.11 16.02
N TRP A 606 26.68 29.75 15.24
CA TRP A 606 26.44 28.35 14.84
C TRP A 606 27.45 27.79 13.83
N ILE A 607 28.55 28.51 13.60
CA ILE A 607 29.74 28.11 12.85
C ILE A 607 30.88 27.65 13.80
N ALA A 608 30.81 27.92 15.11
CA ALA A 608 31.94 27.74 16.05
C ALA A 608 31.62 26.92 17.31
N VAL A 609 32.11 25.68 17.34
CA VAL A 609 32.74 24.96 18.47
C VAL A 609 32.13 25.08 19.89
N GLY A 610 31.34 24.07 20.27
CA GLY A 610 31.56 23.31 21.53
C GLY A 610 30.99 23.82 22.87
N ALA A 611 31.20 22.97 23.89
CA ALA A 611 30.99 23.14 25.34
C ALA A 611 29.56 23.26 25.92
N VAL A 612 29.27 22.31 26.84
CA VAL A 612 28.40 22.43 28.03
C VAL A 612 29.30 22.97 29.19
N PRO A 613 28.85 23.49 30.37
CA PRO A 613 27.72 23.00 31.21
C PRO A 613 26.98 24.06 32.09
N THR A 614 26.14 23.56 33.04
CA THR A 614 25.68 24.17 34.34
C THR A 614 24.99 25.56 34.36
N ASP A 615 23.89 25.82 35.08
CA ASP A 615 22.89 25.01 35.83
C ASP A 615 21.60 25.90 36.02
N GLY A 616 20.55 25.64 36.81
CA GLY A 616 20.27 24.58 37.80
C GLY A 616 19.01 24.77 38.68
N SER A 617 18.51 26.00 38.88
CA SER A 617 17.31 26.31 39.70
C SER A 617 16.32 27.26 38.98
N GLY A 618 15.02 27.34 39.31
CA GLY A 618 14.22 26.54 40.24
C GLY A 618 12.73 26.98 40.32
N ALA A 619 11.85 26.09 40.79
CA ALA A 619 10.45 26.29 41.23
C ALA A 619 9.35 26.77 40.24
N LEU A 620 8.23 26.00 40.20
CA LEU A 620 6.90 26.38 39.68
C LEU A 620 5.93 26.61 40.85
N PRO A 621 4.97 27.55 40.71
CA PRO A 621 3.59 27.27 41.17
C PRO A 621 2.48 27.85 40.25
N THR A 622 1.18 27.77 40.61
CA THR A 622 0.28 26.64 40.28
C THR A 622 -1.15 27.13 39.96
N ASN A 623 -2.01 26.29 39.35
CA ASN A 623 -3.49 26.44 39.23
C ASN A 623 -3.96 27.59 38.29
N ARG A 624 -5.19 27.68 37.74
CA ARG A 624 -6.43 26.85 37.58
C ARG A 624 -7.20 27.46 36.38
N SER A 625 -8.21 26.89 35.71
CA SER A 625 -9.06 25.69 35.91
C SER A 625 -9.76 25.28 34.60
N MET A 626 -10.11 23.98 34.47
CA MET A 626 -11.05 23.43 33.47
C MET A 626 -12.53 23.58 33.96
N PRO A 627 -13.62 23.35 33.17
CA PRO A 627 -13.79 22.16 32.28
C PRO A 627 -14.73 22.24 31.04
N ASN A 628 -14.79 21.09 30.30
CA ASN A 628 -15.90 20.60 29.43
C ASN A 628 -16.11 21.29 28.05
N SER A 629 -16.53 20.60 26.97
CA SER A 629 -16.96 19.19 26.77
C SER A 629 -16.72 18.59 25.36
N THR A 630 -16.61 17.25 25.31
CA THR A 630 -17.00 16.29 24.23
C THR A 630 -16.58 16.42 22.73
N LEU A 631 -15.88 15.36 22.29
CA LEU A 631 -16.12 14.54 21.06
C LEU A 631 -15.61 14.98 19.66
N LEU A 632 -14.37 14.60 19.36
CA LEU A 632 -13.86 14.10 18.06
C LEU A 632 -12.77 13.02 18.36
N PRO A 633 -12.08 12.41 17.37
CA PRO A 633 -12.56 11.39 16.41
C PRO A 633 -11.71 10.09 16.46
N SER A 634 -11.96 9.10 15.59
CA SER A 634 -10.87 8.38 14.86
C SER A 634 -11.36 7.26 13.91
N ALA A 635 -10.57 7.05 12.86
CA ALA A 635 -10.29 5.74 12.26
C ALA A 635 -8.76 5.61 12.24
N PRO A 636 -8.16 4.39 12.23
CA PRO A 636 -7.59 3.92 10.96
C PRO A 636 -7.48 2.38 10.81
N ALA A 637 -8.58 1.67 10.56
CA ALA A 637 -8.58 0.20 10.36
C ALA A 637 -7.97 -0.29 9.01
N GLN A 638 -7.01 0.45 8.42
CA GLN A 638 -6.38 0.14 7.13
C GLN A 638 -4.83 0.04 7.17
N ALA A 639 -4.19 0.32 8.31
CA ALA A 639 -2.74 0.08 8.45
C ALA A 639 -2.36 -1.41 8.31
N ALA A 640 -3.21 -2.31 8.81
CA ALA A 640 -2.90 -3.72 9.03
C ALA A 640 -2.78 -4.62 7.79
N ARG A 641 -2.82 -4.10 6.55
CA ARG A 641 -2.80 -4.95 5.32
C ARG A 641 -1.93 -4.50 4.16
N LEU A 642 -1.35 -3.29 4.14
CA LEU A 642 -0.30 -2.97 3.14
C LEU A 642 1.09 -3.46 3.57
N LEU A 643 1.26 -3.74 4.86
CA LEU A 643 2.31 -4.59 5.42
C LEU A 643 2.39 -6.00 4.80
N ALA A 644 1.36 -6.44 4.05
CA ALA A 644 1.31 -7.80 3.48
C ALA A 644 2.15 -8.00 2.22
N GLN A 645 2.41 -6.94 1.44
CA GLN A 645 2.86 -7.08 0.05
C GLN A 645 3.79 -5.96 -0.44
N ALA A 646 4.32 -5.14 0.46
CA ALA A 646 5.51 -4.34 0.18
C ALA A 646 6.78 -5.21 0.07
N LEU A 647 6.74 -6.42 0.63
CA LEU A 647 7.89 -7.29 0.83
C LEU A 647 8.60 -7.79 -0.45
N MET A 648 7.92 -7.99 -1.59
CA MET A 648 8.51 -8.84 -2.65
C MET A 648 9.56 -8.11 -3.52
N ASN A 649 10.85 -8.37 -3.23
CA ASN A 649 12.09 -7.98 -3.95
C ASN A 649 12.48 -6.46 -3.87
N TYR A 650 13.76 -6.07 -3.87
CA TYR A 650 15.02 -6.76 -3.51
C TYR A 650 16.17 -5.74 -3.24
N HIS A 651 17.39 -6.21 -2.93
CA HIS A 651 18.59 -5.44 -2.57
C HIS A 651 19.34 -4.74 -3.71
N HIS A 652 20.23 -3.79 -3.33
CA HIS A 652 21.66 -3.58 -3.74
C HIS A 652 22.07 -2.08 -3.64
N VAL A 653 23.33 -1.61 -3.40
CA VAL A 653 24.67 -2.27 -3.22
C VAL A 653 25.70 -1.32 -2.52
N GLN A 654 26.56 -1.86 -1.64
CA GLN A 654 28.00 -1.56 -1.27
C GLN A 654 28.52 -0.08 -1.15
N ALA A 655 29.78 0.26 -0.77
CA ALA A 655 31.04 -0.51 -0.62
C ALA A 655 32.11 0.05 0.36
N GLY A 656 33.12 -0.79 0.68
CA GLY A 656 34.41 -0.45 1.32
C GLY A 656 34.42 -0.54 2.87
N THR A 657 35.55 -0.63 3.59
CA THR A 657 36.97 -1.05 3.38
C THR A 657 37.54 -1.43 4.79
N THR A 658 38.74 -1.96 5.11
CA THR A 658 40.01 -2.34 4.43
C THR A 658 40.74 -3.43 5.28
N GLY A 659 41.83 -4.07 4.80
CA GLY A 659 42.83 -4.77 5.65
C GLY A 659 43.06 -6.27 5.35
N PRO A 660 44.30 -6.82 5.45
CA PRO A 660 44.61 -8.21 5.02
C PRO A 660 45.02 -9.19 6.15
N VAL A 661 44.79 -10.49 5.89
CA VAL A 661 45.58 -11.72 6.20
C VAL A 661 44.66 -12.92 5.88
N GLY A 662 45.17 -14.08 5.48
CA GLY A 662 44.33 -15.21 5.03
C GLY A 662 44.88 -16.59 5.39
N ILE A 663 44.09 -17.63 5.07
CA ILE A 663 44.47 -19.06 4.91
C ILE A 663 43.31 -19.79 4.19
N MET A 664 43.63 -20.82 3.39
CA MET A 664 42.70 -21.70 2.64
C MET A 664 42.59 -23.09 3.31
N PRO A 665 41.74 -24.03 2.85
CA PRO A 665 40.35 -23.91 2.39
C PRO A 665 39.43 -25.02 2.98
N ALA A 666 38.11 -24.79 3.10
CA ALA A 666 37.17 -25.83 3.59
C ALA A 666 35.78 -25.83 2.92
N ASN A 667 35.65 -26.63 1.85
CA ASN A 667 34.45 -27.31 1.32
C ASN A 667 33.03 -26.71 1.59
N PRO A 668 32.43 -25.96 0.64
CA PRO A 668 31.08 -25.39 0.75
C PRO A 668 29.95 -26.26 0.16
N ALA A 669 30.00 -27.59 0.28
CA ALA A 669 29.03 -28.49 -0.37
C ALA A 669 27.61 -28.56 0.28
N ALA A 670 27.39 -28.00 1.48
CA ALA A 670 26.23 -28.34 2.32
C ALA A 670 25.31 -27.17 2.77
N ALA A 671 25.44 -25.97 2.20
CA ALA A 671 24.70 -24.77 2.65
C ALA A 671 23.58 -24.27 1.70
N ASN A 672 23.45 -24.81 0.49
CA ASN A 672 22.61 -24.25 -0.57
C ASN A 672 21.11 -24.64 -0.50
N ALA A 673 20.45 -24.35 0.62
CA ALA A 673 18.98 -24.29 0.67
C ALA A 673 18.49 -22.91 0.19
N ARG A 674 18.35 -22.73 -1.14
CA ARG A 674 17.93 -21.45 -1.74
C ARG A 674 16.44 -21.18 -1.49
N LEU A 675 16.15 -20.50 -0.37
CA LEU A 675 14.86 -19.85 -0.14
C LEU A 675 14.78 -18.53 -0.89
N ASP A 676 13.62 -18.31 -1.52
CA ASP A 676 13.28 -17.16 -2.34
C ASP A 676 13.51 -15.80 -1.64
N PRO A 677 14.48 -14.95 -2.08
CA PRO A 677 14.60 -13.58 -1.57
C PRO A 677 13.35 -12.70 -1.74
N THR A 678 12.45 -13.01 -2.68
CA THR A 678 11.14 -12.33 -2.78
C THR A 678 10.33 -12.63 -1.51
N ALA A 679 10.23 -13.90 -1.09
CA ALA A 679 9.56 -14.34 0.13
C ALA A 679 10.30 -14.05 1.44
N ARG A 680 11.65 -13.96 1.46
CA ARG A 680 12.39 -13.44 2.63
C ARG A 680 11.87 -12.07 3.00
N LEU A 681 11.78 -11.21 1.99
CA LEU A 681 11.32 -9.85 2.15
C LEU A 681 9.79 -9.85 2.34
N ILE A 682 8.95 -10.40 1.43
CA ILE A 682 7.75 -11.19 1.78
C ILE A 682 7.11 -10.99 3.16
N LEU A 683 7.63 -11.78 4.07
CA LEU A 683 6.91 -12.25 5.22
C LEU A 683 7.05 -11.34 6.46
N PRO A 684 8.21 -10.74 6.77
CA PRO A 684 8.40 -10.00 8.02
C PRO A 684 7.52 -8.76 8.27
N ALA A 685 7.18 -7.87 7.30
CA ALA A 685 6.39 -6.69 7.71
C ALA A 685 4.95 -7.00 8.14
N LEU A 686 4.37 -8.16 7.78
CA LEU A 686 3.04 -8.55 8.26
C LEU A 686 2.98 -8.45 9.79
N PRO A 687 1.94 -7.82 10.38
CA PRO A 687 1.80 -7.83 11.83
C PRO A 687 1.70 -9.28 12.32
N PRO A 688 2.46 -9.71 13.35
CA PRO A 688 2.51 -11.12 13.69
C PRO A 688 1.15 -11.67 14.11
N THR A 689 0.81 -12.82 13.55
CA THR A 689 -0.43 -13.53 13.78
C THR A 689 -0.42 -14.18 15.17
N HIS A 690 -1.60 -14.52 15.68
CA HIS A 690 -1.74 -15.18 16.98
C HIS A 690 -0.94 -16.49 17.07
N THR A 691 -0.79 -17.23 15.97
CA THR A 691 0.01 -18.47 15.94
C THR A 691 1.51 -18.18 15.91
N GLU A 692 1.96 -17.21 15.12
CA GLU A 692 3.37 -16.78 15.13
C GLU A 692 3.79 -16.25 16.50
N TRP A 693 2.91 -15.52 17.20
CA TRP A 693 3.16 -15.07 18.57
C TRP A 693 3.25 -16.23 19.59
N GLN A 694 2.50 -17.31 19.40
CA GLN A 694 2.57 -18.50 20.28
C GLN A 694 3.89 -19.27 20.12
N GLU A 695 4.39 -19.37 18.90
CA GLU A 695 5.72 -19.93 18.61
C GLU A 695 6.84 -19.02 19.15
N VAL A 696 6.72 -17.69 19.00
CA VAL A 696 7.67 -16.73 19.62
C VAL A 696 7.66 -16.82 21.15
N GLY A 697 6.51 -17.08 21.77
CA GLY A 697 6.41 -17.40 23.20
C GLY A 697 7.31 -18.58 23.52
N THR A 698 7.05 -19.72 22.87
CA THR A 698 7.82 -20.97 23.01
C THR A 698 9.34 -20.75 22.80
N PHE A 699 9.72 -19.84 21.89
CA PHE A 699 11.12 -19.43 21.67
C PHE A 699 11.75 -18.69 22.86
N ILE A 700 11.11 -17.62 23.37
CA ILE A 700 11.64 -16.88 24.53
C ILE A 700 11.68 -17.78 25.76
N GLU A 701 10.64 -18.58 25.95
CA GLU A 701 10.49 -19.53 27.05
C GLU A 701 11.67 -20.52 27.09
N GLY A 702 12.06 -21.08 25.92
CA GLY A 702 13.25 -21.93 25.80
C GLY A 702 14.59 -21.21 26.03
N GLN A 703 14.69 -19.92 25.69
CA GLN A 703 15.90 -19.12 25.94
C GLN A 703 16.08 -18.79 27.44
N LEU A 704 14.99 -18.48 28.14
CA LEU A 704 15.00 -18.20 29.59
C LEU A 704 15.30 -19.46 30.40
N ASP A 705 14.71 -20.60 30.06
CA ASP A 705 15.01 -21.88 30.73
C ASP A 705 16.46 -22.34 30.46
N ALA A 706 17.02 -22.07 29.27
CA ALA A 706 18.43 -22.35 28.98
C ALA A 706 19.41 -21.47 29.79
N GLN A 707 19.11 -20.17 29.96
CA GLN A 707 19.88 -19.29 30.84
C GLN A 707 19.81 -19.73 32.30
N ARG A 708 18.64 -20.20 32.77
CA ARG A 708 18.45 -20.76 34.13
C ARG A 708 19.20 -22.07 34.37
N GLY A 709 19.42 -22.86 33.32
CA GLY A 709 20.25 -24.06 33.37
C GLY A 709 21.76 -23.81 33.44
N GLY A 710 22.21 -22.55 33.30
CA GLY A 710 23.63 -22.18 33.35
C GLY A 710 24.47 -22.61 32.15
N THR A 711 23.87 -23.18 31.11
CA THR A 711 24.56 -23.85 29.99
C THR A 711 24.60 -23.05 28.68
N ALA A 712 24.02 -21.85 28.63
CA ALA A 712 24.07 -21.00 27.42
C ALA A 712 23.97 -19.50 27.70
N THR A 713 24.72 -18.70 26.93
CA THR A 713 24.47 -17.27 26.72
C THR A 713 23.23 -17.09 25.83
N GLY A 714 22.03 -17.23 26.40
CA GLY A 714 20.78 -17.12 25.65
C GLY A 714 20.62 -15.76 24.95
N LEU A 715 20.00 -15.76 23.77
CA LEU A 715 19.95 -14.67 22.79
C LEU A 715 19.00 -13.51 23.17
N ILE A 716 18.29 -13.61 24.28
CA ILE A 716 17.47 -12.53 24.84
C ILE A 716 18.16 -11.98 26.09
N GLY A 717 18.33 -10.66 26.15
CA GLY A 717 19.05 -9.96 27.22
C GLY A 717 18.41 -8.60 27.56
N THR A 718 19.24 -7.65 27.95
CA THR A 718 18.82 -6.29 28.33
C THR A 718 18.78 -5.30 27.15
N ASP A 719 19.45 -5.60 26.03
CA ASP A 719 19.42 -4.80 24.82
C ASP A 719 18.12 -5.08 24.01
N ASP A 720 17.18 -4.14 24.09
CA ASP A 720 15.90 -4.17 23.36
C ASP A 720 16.08 -4.15 21.82
N ARG A 721 17.13 -3.53 21.28
CA ARG A 721 17.42 -3.53 19.84
C ARG A 721 17.84 -4.92 19.38
N VAL A 722 18.73 -5.58 20.13
CA VAL A 722 19.15 -6.97 19.89
C VAL A 722 17.99 -7.94 20.07
N ASN A 723 17.19 -7.78 21.14
CA ASN A 723 16.02 -8.63 21.39
C ASN A 723 14.99 -8.53 20.24
N ARG A 724 14.67 -7.31 19.78
CA ARG A 724 13.77 -7.10 18.63
C ARG A 724 14.31 -7.71 17.34
N ILE A 725 15.62 -7.64 17.10
CA ILE A 725 16.27 -8.28 15.94
C ILE A 725 16.17 -9.81 16.05
N ASN A 726 16.47 -10.39 17.20
CA ASN A 726 16.41 -11.84 17.40
C ASN A 726 14.97 -12.39 17.33
N ILE A 727 13.98 -11.63 17.81
CA ILE A 727 12.55 -11.99 17.67
C ILE A 727 12.06 -11.79 16.23
N ALA A 728 12.46 -10.72 15.55
CA ALA A 728 12.17 -10.52 14.12
C ALA A 728 12.76 -11.64 13.26
N HIS A 729 14.00 -12.07 13.56
CA HIS A 729 14.65 -13.21 12.92
C HIS A 729 13.89 -14.52 13.20
N HIS A 730 13.48 -14.77 14.45
CA HIS A 730 12.68 -15.96 14.78
C HIS A 730 11.33 -15.98 14.02
N ILE A 731 10.57 -14.87 14.03
CA ILE A 731 9.33 -14.72 13.24
C ILE A 731 9.58 -14.91 11.74
N ALA A 732 10.69 -14.42 11.20
CA ALA A 732 11.07 -14.66 9.81
C ALA A 732 11.31 -16.16 9.53
N CYS A 733 12.06 -16.87 10.37
CA CYS A 733 12.28 -18.31 10.22
C CYS A 733 10.99 -19.14 10.36
N LEU A 734 10.10 -18.80 11.31
CA LEU A 734 8.77 -19.41 11.43
C LEU A 734 7.95 -19.25 10.14
N ARG A 735 7.89 -18.01 9.63
CA ARG A 735 7.13 -17.65 8.43
C ARG A 735 7.66 -18.30 7.15
N LEU A 736 8.98 -18.40 7.03
CA LEU A 736 9.68 -19.08 5.95
C LEU A 736 9.70 -20.61 6.13
N GLN A 737 9.13 -21.13 7.23
CA GLN A 737 9.05 -22.55 7.59
C GLN A 737 10.42 -23.25 7.65
N VAL A 738 11.47 -22.52 8.04
CA VAL A 738 12.86 -22.99 8.02
C VAL A 738 13.19 -23.73 9.32
N PHE A 739 12.87 -25.01 9.34
CA PHE A 739 13.26 -25.92 10.43
C PHE A 739 14.18 -27.02 9.85
N PRO A 740 15.45 -27.11 10.29
CA PRO A 740 16.27 -28.27 9.93
C PRO A 740 15.70 -29.56 10.54
N GLY A 741 16.09 -30.70 9.98
CA GLY A 741 15.44 -31.99 10.22
C GLY A 741 15.23 -32.36 11.70
N SER A 742 14.08 -32.96 11.98
CA SER A 742 13.66 -33.44 13.30
C SER A 742 14.71 -34.36 13.95
N THR A 743 14.88 -34.39 15.27
CA THR A 743 13.84 -34.71 16.27
C THR A 743 14.11 -34.11 17.66
N ALA A 744 13.11 -34.23 18.55
CA ALA A 744 12.99 -33.66 19.90
C ALA A 744 12.87 -32.12 19.93
N SER A 745 11.98 -31.61 20.78
CA SER A 745 11.55 -30.21 20.90
C SER A 745 12.42 -29.37 21.85
N PRO A 746 12.21 -28.04 22.01
CA PRO A 746 11.32 -27.14 21.25
C PRO A 746 12.05 -26.02 20.48
N ALA A 747 13.37 -25.88 20.66
CA ALA A 747 14.22 -24.82 20.12
C ALA A 747 15.16 -25.30 18.99
N SER A 748 14.94 -26.53 18.54
CA SER A 748 15.84 -27.35 17.74
C SER A 748 15.61 -27.18 16.23
N ARG A 749 16.57 -26.68 15.45
CA ARG A 749 17.84 -26.02 15.82
C ARG A 749 17.94 -24.77 14.97
N TYR A 750 18.17 -23.63 15.60
CA TYR A 750 18.05 -22.29 14.99
C TYR A 750 18.73 -22.15 13.62
N CYS A 751 18.06 -21.40 12.73
CA CYS A 751 18.64 -20.81 11.51
C CYS A 751 20.09 -20.41 11.78
N THR A 752 21.04 -21.16 11.21
CA THR A 752 22.43 -21.14 11.66
C THR A 752 23.04 -19.75 11.49
N TYR A 753 23.86 -19.36 12.46
CA TYR A 753 24.47 -18.03 12.57
C TYR A 753 25.89 -18.06 11.94
N PRO A 754 26.07 -17.65 10.67
CA PRO A 754 27.30 -17.00 10.26
C PRO A 754 27.20 -15.51 10.62
N GLN A 755 28.35 -14.86 10.84
CA GLN A 755 28.43 -13.44 11.16
C GLN A 755 28.15 -12.56 9.91
N SER A 756 26.89 -12.51 9.47
CA SER A 756 26.46 -11.78 8.26
C SER A 756 25.49 -10.62 8.55
N SER A 757 25.73 -9.92 9.65
CA SER A 757 25.35 -8.51 9.89
C SER A 757 23.84 -8.19 9.98
N PRO A 758 23.45 -6.92 10.21
CA PRO A 758 22.05 -6.49 10.21
C PRO A 758 21.34 -6.20 8.85
N PRO A 759 21.89 -6.41 7.63
CA PRO A 759 21.33 -5.79 6.43
C PRO A 759 20.16 -6.52 5.78
N ASP A 760 19.72 -7.70 6.25
CA ASP A 760 18.50 -8.32 5.70
C ASP A 760 17.29 -7.42 6.03
N MET A 761 16.90 -6.63 5.03
CA MET A 761 15.91 -5.57 5.16
C MET A 761 14.55 -6.07 5.68
N ALA A 762 14.27 -7.36 5.56
CA ALA A 762 13.05 -7.95 6.10
C ALA A 762 13.08 -7.98 7.63
N ILE A 763 14.19 -8.44 8.21
CA ILE A 763 14.41 -8.47 9.66
C ILE A 763 14.46 -7.03 10.19
N VAL A 764 15.07 -6.09 9.46
CA VAL A 764 15.06 -4.65 9.81
C VAL A 764 13.64 -4.09 9.84
N ILE A 765 12.84 -4.31 8.79
CA ILE A 765 11.47 -3.78 8.68
C ILE A 765 10.55 -4.39 9.75
N LEU A 766 10.70 -5.67 10.11
CA LEU A 766 9.97 -6.26 11.22
C LEU A 766 10.48 -5.78 12.59
N ALA A 767 11.79 -5.63 12.80
CA ALA A 767 12.31 -5.03 14.03
C ALA A 767 11.81 -3.58 14.21
N GLN A 768 11.66 -2.81 13.12
CA GLN A 768 11.02 -1.49 13.10
C GLN A 768 9.50 -1.53 13.33
N ALA A 769 8.80 -2.60 12.92
CA ALA A 769 7.39 -2.80 13.23
C ALA A 769 7.18 -3.19 14.71
N LEU A 770 8.01 -4.11 15.23
CA LEU A 770 8.08 -4.49 16.64
C LEU A 770 8.44 -3.29 17.52
N ALA A 771 9.30 -2.38 17.06
CA ALA A 771 9.67 -1.17 17.79
C ALA A 771 8.50 -0.25 18.14
N ARG A 772 7.35 -0.37 17.45
CA ARG A 772 6.12 0.39 17.73
C ARG A 772 5.26 -0.23 18.85
N LEU A 773 5.62 -1.42 19.34
CA LEU A 773 4.90 -2.16 20.39
C LEU A 773 5.46 -1.90 21.80
N GLY A 774 6.55 -1.15 21.92
CA GLY A 774 7.31 -0.95 23.16
C GLY A 774 8.53 -1.89 23.25
N PRO A 775 9.32 -1.82 24.33
CA PRO A 775 10.53 -2.61 24.46
C PRO A 775 10.23 -4.06 24.85
N ILE A 776 10.88 -5.01 24.16
CA ILE A 776 10.83 -6.44 24.50
C ILE A 776 12.09 -6.76 25.29
N VAL A 777 11.96 -6.72 26.60
CA VAL A 777 13.07 -6.90 27.54
C VAL A 777 12.82 -8.16 28.36
N ASP A 778 13.87 -8.92 28.66
CA ASP A 778 13.81 -9.77 29.85
C ASP A 778 13.86 -8.86 31.09
N TRP A 779 12.70 -8.39 31.51
CA TRP A 779 12.61 -7.54 32.69
C TRP A 779 13.05 -8.28 33.96
N ALA A 780 13.04 -9.62 34.02
CA ALA A 780 13.54 -10.32 35.21
C ALA A 780 15.02 -10.00 35.46
N ARG A 781 15.79 -9.73 34.40
CA ARG A 781 17.20 -9.30 34.42
C ARG A 781 17.42 -7.78 34.52
N ILE A 782 16.39 -6.97 34.28
CA ILE A 782 16.44 -5.52 34.59
C ILE A 782 16.39 -5.33 36.12
N PRO A 783 17.22 -4.47 36.73
CA PRO A 783 17.19 -4.25 38.17
C PRO A 783 15.80 -3.80 38.66
N PHE A 784 15.44 -4.18 39.89
CA PHE A 784 14.10 -3.94 40.41
C PHE A 784 13.69 -2.46 40.35
N ASP A 785 14.57 -1.56 40.80
CA ASP A 785 14.31 -0.11 40.78
C ASP A 785 14.06 0.42 39.36
N ASP A 786 14.82 -0.04 38.37
CA ASP A 786 14.68 0.38 36.97
C ASP A 786 13.37 -0.14 36.33
N ARG A 787 12.86 -1.30 36.78
CA ARG A 787 11.50 -1.76 36.41
C ARG A 787 10.42 -0.82 36.96
N ILE A 788 10.55 -0.42 38.23
CA ILE A 788 9.60 0.49 38.87
C ILE A 788 9.62 1.85 38.17
N HIS A 789 10.83 2.39 37.94
CA HIS A 789 11.06 3.63 37.21
C HIS A 789 10.34 3.63 35.87
N TYR A 790 10.63 2.63 35.02
CA TYR A 790 10.01 2.51 33.69
C TYR A 790 8.47 2.54 33.75
N VAL A 791 7.85 1.72 34.61
CA VAL A 791 6.39 1.62 34.71
C VAL A 791 5.77 2.92 35.21
N MET A 792 6.38 3.55 36.22
CA MET A 792 5.92 4.84 36.74
C MET A 792 6.11 5.97 35.72
N SER A 793 7.24 6.06 35.01
CA SER A 793 7.45 7.07 33.95
C SER A 793 6.41 6.94 32.85
N ARG A 794 6.03 5.72 32.44
CA ARG A 794 4.94 5.50 31.48
C ARG A 794 3.58 5.93 32.04
N LEU A 795 3.27 5.61 33.30
CA LEU A 795 2.03 6.04 33.95
C LEU A 795 1.93 7.57 34.09
N ILE A 796 3.05 8.24 34.36
CA ILE A 796 3.13 9.71 34.48
C ILE A 796 3.03 10.35 33.09
N HIS A 797 4.01 10.14 32.22
CA HIS A 797 4.16 10.92 30.98
C HIS A 797 3.17 10.52 29.87
N ARG A 798 2.81 9.23 29.72
CA ARG A 798 1.91 8.74 28.66
C ARG A 798 0.44 8.69 29.08
N HIS A 799 0.15 8.53 30.38
CA HIS A 799 -1.22 8.38 30.90
C HIS A 799 -1.71 9.52 31.81
N GLY A 800 -0.87 10.53 32.05
CA GLY A 800 -1.20 11.76 32.76
C GLY A 800 -1.49 11.55 34.26
N LEU A 801 -0.88 10.56 34.89
CA LEU A 801 -1.01 10.34 36.34
C LEU A 801 0.01 11.17 37.11
N SER A 802 -0.35 11.60 38.33
CA SER A 802 0.62 12.19 39.26
C SER A 802 1.61 11.11 39.74
N ARG A 803 2.81 11.53 40.16
CA ARG A 803 3.82 10.61 40.76
C ARG A 803 3.24 9.80 41.92
N ASN A 804 2.44 10.42 42.79
CA ASN A 804 1.70 9.75 43.86
C ASN A 804 0.74 8.67 43.33
N ALA A 805 -0.02 8.96 42.27
CA ALA A 805 -0.95 8.00 41.68
C ALA A 805 -0.25 6.84 40.97
N ALA A 806 0.87 7.11 40.29
CA ALA A 806 1.73 6.09 39.72
C ALA A 806 2.33 5.19 40.82
N ALA A 807 2.91 5.77 41.88
CA ALA A 807 3.48 5.02 43.00
C ALA A 807 2.44 4.19 43.76
N GLY A 808 1.24 4.71 44.01
CA GLY A 808 0.16 3.98 44.70
C GLY A 808 -0.42 2.82 43.87
N LEU A 809 -0.38 2.94 42.54
CA LEU A 809 -0.75 1.85 41.62
C LEU A 809 0.37 0.80 41.54
N VAL A 810 1.62 1.24 41.34
CA VAL A 810 2.78 0.34 41.18
C VAL A 810 3.16 -0.36 42.50
N GLY A 811 2.93 0.25 43.66
CA GLY A 811 3.11 -0.40 44.97
C GLY A 811 2.23 -1.64 45.16
N ASN A 812 1.03 -1.66 44.57
CA ASN A 812 0.21 -2.87 44.54
C ASN A 812 0.76 -3.92 43.55
N MET A 813 1.25 -3.49 42.39
CA MET A 813 1.89 -4.35 41.39
C MET A 813 3.19 -5.00 41.92
N ILE A 814 3.94 -4.31 42.79
CA ILE A 814 5.08 -4.88 43.53
C ILE A 814 4.62 -6.05 44.42
N GLU A 815 3.55 -5.87 45.19
CA GLU A 815 3.06 -6.94 46.07
C GLU A 815 2.40 -8.10 45.30
N GLU A 816 1.63 -7.84 44.24
CA GLU A 816 0.91 -8.90 43.49
C GLU A 816 1.79 -9.68 42.48
N SER A 817 2.63 -8.99 41.69
CA SER A 817 3.51 -9.63 40.70
C SER A 817 5.01 -9.36 40.92
N GLY A 818 5.39 -8.34 41.68
CA GLY A 818 6.79 -7.89 41.79
C GLY A 818 7.22 -7.03 40.60
N VAL A 819 6.25 -6.55 39.81
CA VAL A 819 6.45 -5.90 38.50
C VAL A 819 7.29 -6.79 37.58
N LEU A 820 6.96 -8.08 37.53
CA LEU A 820 7.71 -9.12 36.80
C LEU A 820 6.89 -9.79 35.68
N PRO A 821 7.50 -10.05 34.50
CA PRO A 821 6.85 -10.72 33.36
C PRO A 821 6.40 -12.16 33.53
N GLU A 822 6.67 -12.81 34.66
CA GLU A 822 6.46 -14.27 34.78
C GLU A 822 5.45 -14.67 35.85
N ARG A 823 4.85 -13.70 36.54
CA ARG A 823 4.04 -13.94 37.74
C ARG A 823 2.65 -13.34 37.58
N LEU A 824 1.67 -14.22 37.35
CA LEU A 824 0.26 -13.83 37.31
C LEU A 824 -0.22 -13.40 38.70
N GLU A 825 -1.12 -12.42 38.76
CA GLU A 825 -1.75 -11.95 40.01
C GLU A 825 -2.38 -13.11 40.80
N GLY A 826 -2.15 -13.17 42.11
CA GLY A 826 -2.59 -14.26 42.98
C GLY A 826 -1.91 -15.63 42.77
N SER A 827 -0.79 -15.71 42.06
CA SER A 827 0.04 -16.94 41.96
C SER A 827 1.14 -17.01 43.04
N SER A 828 1.64 -18.21 43.36
CA SER A 828 2.70 -18.38 44.36
C SER A 828 4.10 -18.28 43.74
N ARG A 829 5.13 -17.93 44.52
CA ARG A 829 6.52 -17.86 44.05
C ARG A 829 7.06 -19.20 43.52
N ALA A 830 6.51 -20.32 43.98
CA ALA A 830 6.83 -21.68 43.49
C ALA A 830 5.93 -22.14 42.33
N THR A 831 4.81 -21.47 42.08
CA THR A 831 3.85 -21.80 41.01
C THR A 831 3.35 -20.54 40.27
N PRO A 832 4.24 -19.67 39.74
CA PRO A 832 3.91 -18.30 39.31
C PRO A 832 2.98 -18.21 38.07
N ARG A 833 2.63 -19.37 37.50
CA ARG A 833 1.82 -19.55 36.29
C ARG A 833 0.40 -20.07 36.58
N TYR A 834 0.06 -20.36 37.84
CA TYR A 834 -1.22 -20.98 38.21
C TYR A 834 -1.93 -20.28 39.37
N ALA A 835 -3.14 -19.79 39.09
CA ALA A 835 -4.10 -19.47 40.14
C ALA A 835 -4.53 -20.77 40.88
N PRO A 836 -4.75 -20.76 42.21
CA PRO A 836 -4.93 -21.97 43.02
C PRO A 836 -6.04 -22.94 42.57
N SER A 837 -7.06 -22.46 41.86
CA SER A 837 -8.18 -23.28 41.38
C SER A 837 -7.83 -24.32 40.31
N ARG A 838 -6.65 -24.24 39.66
CA ARG A 838 -6.26 -25.18 38.58
C ARG A 838 -5.43 -26.39 39.04
N GLN A 839 -4.87 -26.37 40.25
CA GLN A 839 -3.82 -27.33 40.62
C GLN A 839 -4.32 -28.74 40.98
N ARG A 840 -5.63 -28.93 41.26
CA ARG A 840 -6.22 -30.17 41.80
C ARG A 840 -6.56 -31.29 40.80
N ARG A 841 -6.13 -31.24 39.52
CA ARG A 841 -6.57 -32.23 38.49
C ARG A 841 -5.54 -32.71 37.45
N ARG A 842 -4.23 -32.60 37.71
CA ARG A 842 -3.17 -33.12 36.79
C ARG A 842 -2.01 -33.84 37.49
N ALA A 843 -2.33 -34.76 38.40
CA ALA A 843 -1.41 -35.82 38.79
C ALA A 843 -1.70 -37.07 37.94
N GLY A 844 -0.69 -37.61 37.26
CA GLY A 844 -0.77 -38.88 36.51
C GLY A 844 -1.18 -38.79 35.03
N GLN A 845 -0.19 -38.59 34.14
CA GLN A 845 0.15 -39.51 33.04
C GLN A 845 1.26 -38.91 32.13
N ARG A 846 2.23 -39.75 31.74
CA ARG A 846 3.26 -39.50 30.71
C ARG A 846 3.00 -40.42 29.52
N ARG A 847 3.13 -39.95 28.25
CA ARG A 847 3.80 -40.68 27.14
C ARG A 847 3.87 -39.87 25.82
N SER A 848 4.49 -40.50 24.82
CA SER A 848 5.20 -39.98 23.65
C SER A 848 4.39 -39.76 22.35
N THR A 849 5.07 -39.11 21.39
CA THR A 849 4.79 -38.85 19.95
C THR A 849 4.96 -40.10 19.04
N PRO A 850 4.81 -40.04 17.67
CA PRO A 850 4.03 -39.16 16.75
C PRO A 850 3.19 -39.93 15.67
N GLY A 851 2.38 -39.24 14.82
CA GLY A 851 1.81 -39.82 13.56
C GLY A 851 0.63 -39.05 12.91
N PRO A 852 0.33 -39.15 11.58
CA PRO A 852 -0.52 -38.16 10.86
C PRO A 852 -1.80 -38.64 10.11
N SER A 853 -2.59 -37.67 9.61
CA SER A 853 -3.83 -37.75 8.78
C SER A 853 -5.14 -38.09 9.54
N ARG A 854 -6.36 -37.68 9.15
CA ARG A 854 -6.99 -37.51 7.81
C ARG A 854 -8.02 -36.32 7.75
N ARG A 855 -8.89 -36.25 6.73
CA ARG A 855 -9.83 -35.14 6.43
C ARG A 855 -11.32 -35.42 6.79
N HIS A 856 -12.12 -34.34 6.85
CA HIS A 856 -13.60 -34.28 6.89
C HIS A 856 -14.25 -34.84 8.19
N SER A 857 -15.50 -34.52 8.56
CA SER A 857 -16.54 -33.69 7.92
C SER A 857 -17.08 -32.59 8.88
N ALA A 858 -18.40 -32.36 8.93
CA ALA A 858 -19.02 -31.22 9.62
C ALA A 858 -19.85 -31.62 10.87
N THR A 859 -20.41 -30.59 11.53
CA THR A 859 -21.44 -30.62 12.60
C THR A 859 -21.08 -31.14 14.01
N SER A 860 -21.30 -30.24 14.98
CA SER A 860 -21.56 -30.42 16.42
C SER A 860 -20.41 -30.59 17.44
N ALA A 861 -20.56 -29.81 18.52
CA ALA A 861 -20.21 -30.07 19.92
C ALA A 861 -18.87 -30.77 20.31
N ARG A 862 -17.80 -29.98 20.50
CA ARG A 862 -17.10 -29.76 21.80
C ARG A 862 -15.72 -29.12 21.58
N THR A 863 -15.66 -27.79 21.63
CA THR A 863 -14.39 -27.07 21.78
C THR A 863 -13.74 -27.42 23.12
N ARG A 864 -12.54 -28.00 23.10
CA ARG A 864 -11.67 -28.02 24.29
C ARG A 864 -11.42 -26.55 24.70
N PRO A 865 -11.50 -26.20 26.00
CA PRO A 865 -11.20 -24.84 26.43
C PRO A 865 -9.73 -24.54 26.10
N LEU A 866 -9.49 -23.43 25.39
CA LEU A 866 -8.15 -22.95 25.08
C LEU A 866 -7.35 -22.84 26.38
N GLY A 867 -6.13 -23.39 26.35
CA GLY A 867 -5.18 -23.26 27.44
C GLY A 867 -4.93 -21.79 27.79
N GLY A 868 -4.46 -21.55 29.02
CA GLY A 868 -3.64 -20.35 29.20
C GLY A 868 -2.31 -20.55 28.45
N PRO A 869 -1.57 -19.48 28.13
CA PRO A 869 -0.20 -19.59 27.67
C PRO A 869 0.60 -20.41 28.68
N HIS A 870 1.56 -21.17 28.18
CA HIS A 870 2.22 -22.20 28.98
C HIS A 870 3.27 -21.63 29.95
N PHE A 871 3.73 -20.40 29.72
CA PHE A 871 4.61 -19.68 30.62
C PHE A 871 3.96 -18.43 31.23
N GLY A 872 4.70 -17.76 32.12
CA GLY A 872 4.19 -16.66 32.93
C GLY A 872 4.09 -15.37 32.11
N GLY A 873 3.19 -14.49 32.51
CA GLY A 873 3.00 -13.19 31.88
C GLY A 873 3.06 -12.04 32.89
N VAL A 874 3.36 -10.84 32.39
CA VAL A 874 3.36 -9.55 33.12
C VAL A 874 2.05 -9.40 33.89
N GLY A 875 2.12 -9.67 35.20
CA GLY A 875 0.99 -9.62 36.11
C GLY A 875 0.66 -8.19 36.54
N LEU A 876 0.30 -7.34 35.58
CA LEU A 876 -0.30 -6.03 35.87
C LEU A 876 -1.84 -6.07 35.77
N VAL A 877 -2.41 -7.07 35.08
CA VAL A 877 -3.88 -7.22 34.90
C VAL A 877 -4.36 -8.63 35.29
N GLN A 878 -5.49 -8.71 36.02
CA GLN A 878 -6.06 -9.98 36.50
C GLN A 878 -6.38 -10.99 35.39
N TRP A 879 -5.79 -12.18 35.50
CA TRP A 879 -5.92 -13.26 34.52
C TRP A 879 -7.18 -14.14 34.71
N THR A 880 -8.37 -13.54 34.59
CA THR A 880 -9.64 -14.31 34.57
C THR A 880 -10.01 -14.75 33.15
N ASN A 881 -10.79 -15.83 33.02
CA ASN A 881 -11.35 -16.25 31.72
C ASN A 881 -12.19 -15.15 31.05
N THR A 882 -12.80 -14.24 31.81
CA THR A 882 -13.61 -13.11 31.29
C THR A 882 -12.82 -11.84 30.99
N ARG A 883 -11.56 -11.74 31.42
CA ARG A 883 -10.65 -10.62 31.10
C ARG A 883 -9.66 -10.96 29.98
N ARG A 884 -9.36 -12.24 29.74
CA ARG A 884 -8.44 -12.70 28.68
C ARG A 884 -8.82 -12.16 27.29
N ASP A 885 -10.07 -12.33 26.88
CA ASP A 885 -10.54 -11.93 25.54
C ASP A 885 -10.51 -10.41 25.35
N PHE A 886 -10.60 -9.63 26.44
CA PHE A 886 -10.36 -8.20 26.42
C PHE A 886 -8.88 -7.87 26.25
N LEU A 887 -8.00 -8.46 27.06
CA LEU A 887 -6.55 -8.26 26.97
C LEU A 887 -6.02 -8.59 25.56
N PHE A 888 -6.45 -9.72 25.00
CA PHE A 888 -6.00 -10.16 23.66
C PHE A 888 -6.64 -9.34 22.52
N GLY A 889 -7.78 -8.69 22.82
CA GLY A 889 -8.45 -7.75 21.93
C GLY A 889 -7.88 -6.33 21.98
N LEU A 890 -6.95 -6.02 22.89
CA LEU A 890 -6.25 -4.74 22.91
C LEU A 890 -5.34 -4.62 21.68
N GLN A 891 -5.21 -3.39 21.18
CA GLN A 891 -4.38 -3.08 20.01
C GLN A 891 -3.43 -1.91 20.28
N PRO A 892 -2.38 -2.09 21.12
CA PRO A 892 -1.32 -1.08 21.28
C PRO A 892 -0.75 -0.69 19.91
N GLY A 893 -0.63 0.62 19.64
CA GLY A 893 -0.20 1.12 18.33
C GLY A 893 -1.12 0.77 17.14
N GLY A 894 -2.33 0.24 17.38
CA GLY A 894 -3.24 -0.23 16.34
C GLY A 894 -2.94 -1.63 15.79
N VAL A 895 -2.15 -2.43 16.51
CA VAL A 895 -1.79 -3.81 16.12
C VAL A 895 -2.32 -4.80 17.16
N ALA A 896 -3.04 -5.84 16.71
CA ALA A 896 -3.47 -6.93 17.58
C ALA A 896 -2.30 -7.86 17.90
N ILE A 897 -1.96 -8.00 19.18
CA ILE A 897 -0.80 -8.76 19.67
C ILE A 897 -1.16 -10.02 20.49
N GLY A 898 -2.46 -10.33 20.63
CA GLY A 898 -2.94 -11.60 21.16
C GLY A 898 -2.48 -11.88 22.61
N ASP A 899 -2.05 -13.11 22.86
CA ASP A 899 -1.48 -13.54 24.15
C ASP A 899 -0.14 -12.88 24.46
N PHE A 900 0.62 -12.47 23.45
CA PHE A 900 1.93 -11.84 23.62
C PHE A 900 1.90 -10.46 24.28
N ILE A 901 0.72 -9.85 24.46
CA ILE A 901 0.56 -8.69 25.37
C ILE A 901 1.09 -8.99 26.77
N LEU A 902 1.16 -10.26 27.18
CA LEU A 902 1.80 -10.70 28.42
C LEU A 902 3.30 -10.40 28.53
N TYR A 903 4.01 -10.10 27.44
CA TYR A 903 5.45 -9.81 27.47
C TYR A 903 5.78 -8.34 27.17
N PHE A 904 4.79 -7.54 26.76
CA PHE A 904 4.93 -6.10 26.48
C PHE A 904 4.50 -5.24 27.68
N MET A 905 5.47 -4.62 28.37
CA MET A 905 5.19 -3.75 29.53
C MET A 905 4.28 -2.56 29.18
N ASP A 906 4.54 -1.87 28.06
CA ASP A 906 3.69 -0.76 27.59
C ASP A 906 2.25 -1.19 27.30
N GLY A 907 2.07 -2.36 26.66
CA GLY A 907 0.74 -2.91 26.36
C GLY A 907 -0.04 -3.31 27.61
N GLN A 908 0.65 -3.74 28.65
CA GLN A 908 0.05 -4.07 29.95
C GLN A 908 -0.32 -2.82 30.75
N ILE A 909 0.51 -1.78 30.73
CA ILE A 909 0.20 -0.48 31.33
C ILE A 909 -1.03 0.14 30.65
N ASP A 910 -1.06 0.16 29.31
CA ASP A 910 -2.25 0.56 28.54
C ASP A 910 -3.47 -0.30 28.91
N GLY A 911 -3.28 -1.62 29.10
CA GLY A 911 -4.33 -2.56 29.50
C GLY A 911 -4.90 -2.33 30.90
N VAL A 912 -4.07 -2.00 31.89
CA VAL A 912 -4.49 -1.60 33.24
C VAL A 912 -5.34 -0.34 33.18
N ILE A 913 -4.87 0.70 32.47
CA ILE A 913 -5.58 1.97 32.36
C ILE A 913 -6.90 1.81 31.60
N ALA A 914 -6.90 1.02 30.53
CA ALA A 914 -8.11 0.68 29.78
C ALA A 914 -9.10 -0.18 30.59
N GLU A 915 -8.63 -1.08 31.46
CA GLU A 915 -9.53 -1.81 32.37
C GLU A 915 -10.08 -0.89 33.46
N LEU A 916 -9.26 -0.12 34.17
CA LEU A 916 -9.71 0.78 35.23
C LEU A 916 -10.72 1.83 34.71
N GLY A 917 -10.62 2.21 33.43
CA GLY A 917 -11.61 3.04 32.73
C GLY A 917 -13.02 2.46 32.64
N ARG A 918 -13.22 1.14 32.86
CA ARG A 918 -14.52 0.47 32.70
C ARG A 918 -15.56 0.84 33.78
N PRO A 919 -16.87 0.77 33.47
CA PRO A 919 -17.94 1.12 34.41
C PRO A 919 -17.91 0.43 35.78
N GLY A 920 -17.32 -0.77 35.87
CA GLY A 920 -17.18 -1.55 37.10
C GLY A 920 -16.08 -1.08 38.06
N TYR A 921 -15.12 -0.26 37.62
CA TYR A 921 -13.99 0.22 38.43
C TYR A 921 -13.95 1.75 38.58
N ARG A 922 -15.08 2.43 38.26
CA ARG A 922 -15.23 3.89 38.33
C ARG A 922 -14.76 4.51 39.66
N GLN A 923 -14.88 3.82 40.79
CA GLN A 923 -14.36 4.27 42.08
C GLN A 923 -12.82 4.34 42.10
N ALA A 924 -12.15 3.28 41.66
CA ALA A 924 -10.69 3.21 41.61
C ALA A 924 -10.10 4.22 40.62
N ASN A 925 -10.64 4.31 39.40
CA ASN A 925 -10.21 5.29 38.39
C ASN A 925 -10.45 6.75 38.83
N ARG A 926 -11.56 7.01 39.57
CA ARG A 926 -11.82 8.34 40.16
C ARG A 926 -10.74 8.74 41.18
N VAL A 927 -10.31 7.80 42.03
CA VAL A 927 -9.25 8.08 43.02
C VAL A 927 -7.88 8.20 42.35
N LEU A 928 -7.56 7.31 41.41
CA LEU A 928 -6.31 7.33 40.63
C LEU A 928 -6.11 8.65 39.87
N ARG A 929 -7.19 9.26 39.36
CA ARG A 929 -7.16 10.52 38.61
C ARG A 929 -7.56 11.76 39.44
N ARG A 930 -7.63 11.65 40.78
CA ARG A 930 -7.96 12.78 41.65
C ARG A 930 -6.74 13.69 41.83
N ALA A 931 -6.88 14.98 41.54
CA ALA A 931 -5.86 15.98 41.88
C ALA A 931 -5.56 15.93 43.40
N GLY A 932 -4.28 16.09 43.77
CA GLY A 932 -3.85 16.01 45.17
C GLY A 932 -4.14 14.66 45.86
N VAL A 933 -4.25 13.56 45.12
CA VAL A 933 -4.35 12.23 45.76
C VAL A 933 -3.02 11.85 46.41
N THR A 934 -3.08 11.32 47.63
CA THR A 934 -1.92 10.71 48.27
C THR A 934 -1.70 9.32 47.71
N ARG A 935 -0.43 8.94 47.60
CA ARG A 935 0.02 7.60 47.20
C ARG A 935 -0.71 6.50 47.96
N ASP A 936 -0.81 6.64 49.27
CA ASP A 936 -1.45 5.71 50.19
C ASP A 936 -2.97 5.58 49.94
N ALA A 937 -3.67 6.67 49.59
CA ALA A 937 -5.09 6.61 49.26
C ALA A 937 -5.37 5.90 47.92
N VAL A 938 -4.44 5.99 46.96
CA VAL A 938 -4.49 5.16 45.75
C VAL A 938 -4.17 3.69 46.09
N ALA A 939 -3.16 3.45 46.94
CA ALA A 939 -2.77 2.11 47.33
C ALA A 939 -3.93 1.32 47.97
N ASP A 940 -4.64 1.94 48.92
CA ASP A 940 -5.83 1.39 49.57
C ASP A 940 -7.00 1.15 48.58
N GLU A 941 -7.28 2.10 47.67
CA GLU A 941 -8.44 2.00 46.79
C GLU A 941 -8.26 0.96 45.68
N ILE A 942 -7.04 0.81 45.14
CA ILE A 942 -6.72 -0.24 44.16
C ILE A 942 -6.96 -1.63 44.77
N VAL A 943 -6.36 -1.93 45.94
CA VAL A 943 -6.54 -3.25 46.56
C VAL A 943 -7.99 -3.51 47.03
N TYR A 944 -8.72 -2.47 47.46
CA TYR A 944 -10.10 -2.61 47.96
C TYR A 944 -11.18 -2.66 46.86
N SER A 945 -10.99 -1.98 45.72
CA SER A 945 -12.02 -1.82 44.68
C SER A 945 -11.63 -2.33 43.30
N TYR A 946 -10.35 -2.53 42.99
CA TYR A 946 -9.89 -3.25 41.80
C TYR A 946 -9.62 -4.73 42.16
N GLU A 947 -8.52 -5.00 42.87
CA GLU A 947 -7.94 -6.35 43.04
C GLU A 947 -8.80 -7.29 43.90
N LYS A 948 -9.14 -6.86 45.13
CA LYS A 948 -9.95 -7.60 46.12
C LYS A 948 -9.34 -8.96 46.53
N PRO A 949 -8.09 -9.00 47.06
CA PRO A 949 -7.48 -10.24 47.55
C PRO A 949 -8.30 -10.86 48.68
N GLY A 950 -8.11 -12.16 48.93
CA GLY A 950 -8.95 -12.95 49.83
C GLY A 950 -9.11 -12.41 51.26
N ARG A 951 -8.12 -11.66 51.78
CA ARG A 951 -8.16 -11.00 53.11
C ARG A 951 -9.03 -9.73 53.17
N VAL A 952 -9.47 -9.22 52.01
CA VAL A 952 -10.46 -8.12 51.89
C VAL A 952 -11.88 -8.67 51.73
N LEU A 953 -12.02 -10.00 51.63
CA LEU A 953 -13.29 -10.69 51.42
C LEU A 953 -13.67 -11.57 52.60
N GLU A 954 -14.97 -11.79 52.75
CA GLU A 954 -15.57 -12.76 53.66
C GLU A 954 -16.73 -13.48 52.97
N PRO A 955 -17.16 -14.68 53.45
CA PRO A 955 -18.40 -15.29 52.99
C PRO A 955 -19.57 -14.32 53.10
N ASP A 956 -20.49 -14.32 52.14
CA ASP A 956 -21.72 -13.54 52.23
C ASP A 956 -22.82 -14.40 52.90
N PRO A 957 -23.14 -14.20 54.20
CA PRO A 957 -24.14 -15.01 54.88
C PRO A 957 -25.55 -14.87 54.28
N ALA A 958 -25.83 -13.78 53.56
CA ALA A 958 -27.09 -13.60 52.83
C ALA A 958 -27.11 -14.34 51.48
N ARG A 959 -25.97 -14.88 51.00
CA ARG A 959 -25.83 -15.49 49.66
C ARG A 959 -24.81 -16.64 49.69
N PRO A 960 -25.21 -17.87 50.07
CA PRO A 960 -24.34 -19.04 50.10
C PRO A 960 -23.50 -19.20 48.82
N GLY A 961 -22.21 -19.48 48.99
CA GLY A 961 -21.25 -19.60 47.88
C GLY A 961 -20.74 -18.27 47.30
N ARG A 962 -21.29 -17.11 47.69
CA ARG A 962 -20.73 -15.79 47.32
C ARG A 962 -19.87 -15.21 48.45
N LYS A 963 -19.11 -14.17 48.11
CA LYS A 963 -18.27 -13.40 49.03
C LYS A 963 -18.60 -11.91 48.94
N ARG A 964 -18.60 -11.22 50.07
CA ARG A 964 -18.72 -9.76 50.20
C ARG A 964 -17.40 -9.15 50.67
N ARG A 965 -17.27 -7.82 50.62
CA ARG A 965 -16.10 -7.12 51.16
C ARG A 965 -16.23 -6.94 52.67
N ARG A 966 -15.13 -7.16 53.39
CA ARG A 966 -14.96 -6.79 54.81
C ARG A 966 -14.98 -5.27 54.95
N ALA A 967 -15.34 -4.77 56.14
CA ALA A 967 -15.27 -3.33 56.45
C ALA A 967 -13.82 -2.82 56.31
N ARG A 968 -13.62 -1.56 55.92
CA ARG A 968 -12.26 -0.98 55.81
C ARG A 968 -11.51 -0.93 57.14
N THR A 969 -12.22 -0.95 58.26
CA THR A 969 -11.68 -0.98 59.62
C THR A 969 -11.30 -2.38 60.12
N ASP A 970 -11.67 -3.44 59.39
CA ASP A 970 -11.33 -4.83 59.74
C ASP A 970 -9.80 -5.00 59.89
N PRO A 971 -9.28 -5.61 60.98
CA PRO A 971 -7.85 -5.80 61.19
C PRO A 971 -7.13 -6.54 60.04
N GLN A 972 -7.81 -7.43 59.32
CA GLN A 972 -7.28 -8.11 58.14
C GLN A 972 -7.14 -7.15 56.95
N VAL A 973 -8.08 -6.23 56.77
CA VAL A 973 -8.06 -5.19 55.72
C VAL A 973 -7.02 -4.13 56.04
N GLN A 974 -6.99 -3.62 57.27
CA GLN A 974 -5.95 -2.70 57.75
C GLN A 974 -4.56 -3.33 57.66
N GLY A 975 -4.44 -4.62 57.95
CA GLY A 975 -3.23 -5.40 57.74
C GLY A 975 -2.85 -5.61 56.27
N VAL A 976 -3.75 -5.43 55.30
CA VAL A 976 -3.44 -5.36 53.86
C VAL A 976 -3.00 -3.94 53.48
N PHE A 977 -3.76 -2.92 53.87
CA PHE A 977 -3.43 -1.51 53.60
C PHE A 977 -2.02 -1.13 54.06
N ARG A 978 -1.61 -1.50 55.29
CA ARG A 978 -0.24 -1.21 55.77
C ARG A 978 0.87 -1.78 54.86
N ARG A 979 0.70 -2.98 54.30
CA ARG A 979 1.67 -3.55 53.33
C ARG A 979 1.66 -2.81 52.00
N ARG A 980 0.48 -2.49 51.45
CA ARG A 980 0.37 -1.80 50.15
C ARG A 980 0.85 -0.36 50.17
N ARG A 981 0.71 0.33 51.30
CA ARG A 981 1.32 1.66 51.54
C ARG A 981 2.85 1.59 51.65
N ALA A 982 3.38 0.57 52.33
CA ALA A 982 4.83 0.33 52.38
C ALA A 982 5.40 0.08 50.97
N ALA A 983 4.87 -0.91 50.24
CA ALA A 983 5.30 -1.22 48.87
C ALA A 983 5.14 -0.04 47.89
N ALA A 984 4.14 0.84 48.09
CA ALA A 984 4.03 2.08 47.33
C ALA A 984 5.12 3.11 47.71
N THR A 985 5.50 3.18 48.99
CA THR A 985 6.65 3.99 49.45
C THR A 985 7.94 3.51 48.80
N ASP A 986 8.14 2.18 48.74
CA ASP A 986 9.29 1.57 48.07
C ASP A 986 9.30 1.88 46.57
N ALA A 987 8.13 1.90 45.91
CA ALA A 987 8.00 2.28 44.51
C ALA A 987 8.41 3.75 44.26
N ASP A 988 7.93 4.66 45.09
CA ASP A 988 8.23 6.08 45.01
C ASP A 988 9.71 6.40 45.30
N ALA A 989 10.30 5.68 46.25
CA ALA A 989 11.72 5.77 46.57
C ALA A 989 12.60 5.18 45.44
N ALA A 990 12.21 4.05 44.84
CA ALA A 990 12.88 3.46 43.68
C ALA A 990 12.88 4.40 42.48
N TYR A 991 11.74 5.03 42.18
CA TYR A 991 11.65 6.07 41.16
C TYR A 991 12.66 7.20 41.40
N GLY A 992 12.68 7.75 42.63
CA GLY A 992 13.61 8.81 43.03
C GLY A 992 15.09 8.41 42.91
N ARG A 993 15.45 7.17 43.29
CA ARG A 993 16.83 6.66 43.18
C ARG A 993 17.31 6.58 41.73
N VAL A 994 16.45 6.16 40.79
CA VAL A 994 16.83 6.05 39.37
C VAL A 994 16.93 7.43 38.72
N GLU A 995 16.00 8.35 39.02
CA GLU A 995 16.10 9.75 38.54
C GLU A 995 17.40 10.41 39.01
N ALA A 996 17.76 10.27 40.30
CA ALA A 996 18.98 10.84 40.87
C ALA A 996 20.27 10.24 40.27
N ARG A 997 20.28 8.93 39.95
CA ARG A 997 21.41 8.31 39.23
C ARG A 997 21.54 8.85 37.81
N ARG A 998 20.42 9.13 37.13
CA ARG A 998 20.40 9.66 35.75
C ARG A 998 20.84 11.11 35.66
N THR A 999 20.60 11.94 36.68
CA THR A 999 21.14 13.32 36.74
C THR A 999 22.62 13.40 37.14
N ALA A 1000 23.19 12.34 37.73
CA ALA A 1000 24.60 12.31 38.15
C ALA A 1000 25.60 11.83 37.08
N ALA A 1001 25.13 11.42 35.89
CA ALA A 1001 25.97 10.84 34.85
C ALA A 1001 26.33 11.85 33.76
N THR A 1002 27.60 12.29 33.70
CA THR A 1002 28.14 13.12 32.62
C THR A 1002 28.17 12.34 31.30
N PRO A 1003 27.67 12.90 30.16
CA PRO A 1003 27.48 12.13 28.94
C PRO A 1003 28.79 11.83 28.18
N THR A 1004 29.43 10.71 28.48
CA THR A 1004 30.43 10.09 27.60
C THR A 1004 29.74 9.43 26.41
N HIS A 1005 30.30 9.59 25.21
CA HIS A 1005 29.57 9.34 23.96
C HIS A 1005 29.29 7.86 23.63
N SER A 1006 29.70 6.93 24.51
CA SER A 1006 29.61 5.47 24.35
C SER A 1006 28.54 4.77 25.20
N GLU A 1007 27.95 5.41 26.21
CA GLU A 1007 26.93 4.79 27.09
C GLU A 1007 25.49 5.29 26.80
N GLN A 1008 25.01 5.12 25.57
CA GLN A 1008 23.57 5.26 25.28
C GLN A 1008 22.79 4.00 25.73
N THR A 1009 22.72 3.80 27.05
CA THR A 1009 22.12 2.63 27.70
C THR A 1009 20.59 2.63 27.70
N VAL A 1010 20.01 2.13 26.60
CA VAL A 1010 18.66 1.51 26.49
C VAL A 1010 17.43 2.41 26.70
N PHE A 1011 17.48 3.46 27.53
CA PHE A 1011 16.31 4.21 28.01
C PHE A 1011 16.43 5.74 27.89
N ALA A 1012 16.86 6.24 26.73
CA ALA A 1012 16.70 7.64 26.37
C ALA A 1012 15.21 8.00 26.24
N PRO A 1013 14.74 9.15 26.75
CA PRO A 1013 13.37 9.61 26.52
C PRO A 1013 13.17 9.93 25.05
N ILE A 1014 12.01 9.56 24.50
CA ILE A 1014 11.61 9.99 23.15
C ILE A 1014 11.36 11.50 23.22
N LYS A 1015 12.18 12.29 22.50
CA LYS A 1015 11.78 13.66 22.14
C LYS A 1015 10.56 13.54 21.23
N GLU A 1016 9.41 14.01 21.70
CA GLU A 1016 8.28 14.27 20.82
C GLU A 1016 8.61 15.55 20.02
N GLU A 1017 8.83 15.40 18.72
CA GLU A 1017 9.06 16.54 17.82
C GLU A 1017 7.74 17.29 17.61
N THR A 1018 7.52 18.34 18.43
CA THR A 1018 6.41 19.27 18.30
C THR A 1018 6.78 20.43 17.37
N SER A 1019 6.76 20.18 16.07
CA SER A 1019 6.69 21.19 14.99
C SER A 1019 6.05 20.60 13.73
#